data_AF-A0A7X7K3P0-F1
#
_entry.id   AF-A0A7X7K3P0-F1
#
_cell.length_a   1.000
_cell.length_b   1.000
_cell.length_c   1.000
_cell.angle_alpha   90.00
_cell.angle_beta   90.00
_cell.angle_gamma   90.00
#
_symmetry.space_group_name_H-M   'P 1'
#
loop_
_entity.id
_entity.type
_entity.pdbx_description
1 polymer ?
#
loop_
_entity_poly.entity_id
_entity_poly.type
_entity_poly.pdbx_seq_one_letter_code
_entity_poly.pdbx_strand_id
1 'polypeptide(L)'
;MNTIGELLSRDLKQPIEEVIKVDQQDERTVYQEINEYVVTDRLLEQYRELLQAIADGPGDPNEAVGVWISGFFGSGKSSFAKNIGYILGNRPVLGKPAAELFVRRLRQQRPADAQVDRIASLVEYVKVRTPTHVIMFDVQKDRRGSEQLGEIMYSLLLRELDYATDHDLAEIEIELEGEGRLGALVEACAALYRDQVPLPDRASIVPETLSGIAPEDYGVWQMVRKGAQSIPRASAALHQIDPVTYPTAEAGIEALRRNKQVTVRELVDRTFVLAARRVPKKTVAYVIDEVGQYIARSGERIENLRAIVEAFGQESRNRVLTRQALAPVWIMVTSQEKLDEVVAAIDDKRVELARLQDRFYHRIDMVPADIREVASRRVLSKTPAGEERLREIFDDVHGRLQTHTQLEGTGRPSRVGEDAFVQHYPYLPHYIDLSIDIVSGLRLQADSPRHIGGSNRTIIKQTYEMLVSPRTELADQPVGTLVTLDRIYDLVENNLSSEKQRDISDIATRWPADPWPARTAKAIALLEPVRDLPRSPENLAALLYDRVDGSSCEPQVRQALDLLEQHQFIRQSEQGWKLQTAQEKSWTTERNAKTPSPRERNEILEDVLEQIWSDTSLSRYRQGNRTFRLGVRWGSRPLTRGESEVPLLLRISDDANAFEAECETARDESRGDHRDEVFWVFSLNNPLDEQVVELHRSREMINLYEQARARNEISGPEATSLTDEKSRALRVEDRLREQVRKALAQGNGYFRGVERQSAALGANLTEIVRNLMAEVVPDLYEKLEMGARPLRGNEPELILKAANLRGLPRVFYQPPDGLELIRMEDDKPVVNTQAPIAQEVLQYLQGQHSYGNKVTGRTLEEHFGGLGYGWERDMLMLVMATLLRAGVVQVTYQGRQFRSHLDPGAQAPFSGTNAFRSASYAPRKAPDLMTLVQAVRRYEDLTGEEIDVDEATIAQAFRALAESELEALLPVEAKVRAHAIPIEDELREYHQWLEAISHSASDDCVNILAGEGQSFQEARERVSEVRRAVDDEGLARLQRMRQVVQRVWPAIQSEQPGDGLREQVDLLQEHLANGTFYHKTPAIDDAMEEIEGRYREIYTQRHAERQQTYEHAIEQIKGQADYAALSESVREDLVRPLEAKAHDLSLDDGTLTCDACRAGLSEMAADLAAVETLLSNALLRLHELSAPEEQVERIRVRDVVGPGRSIHTLEELEETLIELKAQVRRLLDAGVNVILE
;
A
#
# COMPACT_ATOMS: atom_id res chain seq x y z
N MET A 1 -12.18 -34.89 68.35
CA MET A 1 -12.01 -35.10 66.91
C MET A 1 -10.58 -34.73 66.57
N ASN A 2 -9.77 -35.69 66.15
CA ASN A 2 -8.32 -35.52 66.00
C ASN A 2 -7.88 -35.50 64.53
N THR A 3 -8.62 -36.14 63.63
CA THR A 3 -8.32 -36.20 62.19
C THR A 3 -9.39 -35.50 61.36
N ILE A 4 -9.03 -35.11 60.12
CA ILE A 4 -9.94 -34.41 59.21
C ILE A 4 -11.15 -35.28 58.84
N GLY A 5 -10.96 -36.59 58.66
CA GLY A 5 -12.03 -37.53 58.32
C GLY A 5 -13.16 -37.58 59.35
N GLU A 6 -12.84 -37.43 60.64
CA GLU A 6 -13.84 -37.42 61.73
C GLU A 6 -14.77 -36.18 61.67
N LEU A 7 -14.35 -35.10 61.02
CA LEU A 7 -15.16 -33.88 60.89
C LEU A 7 -16.26 -34.01 59.83
N LEU A 8 -16.13 -34.94 58.88
CA LEU A 8 -16.97 -35.04 57.70
C LEU A 8 -18.22 -35.89 57.94
N SER A 9 -19.35 -35.47 57.38
CA SER A 9 -20.62 -36.20 57.48
C SER A 9 -20.76 -37.34 56.46
N ARG A 10 -19.99 -37.29 55.37
CA ARG A 10 -19.97 -38.32 54.31
C ARG A 10 -19.14 -39.53 54.75
N ASP A 11 -19.62 -40.73 54.45
CA ASP A 11 -18.82 -41.96 54.53
C ASP A 11 -17.81 -42.02 53.38
N LEU A 12 -16.54 -41.77 53.68
CA LEU A 12 -15.43 -41.79 52.71
C LEU A 12 -15.12 -43.20 52.15
N LYS A 13 -15.78 -44.25 52.63
CA LYS A 13 -15.68 -45.60 52.04
C LYS A 13 -16.55 -45.77 50.79
N GLN A 14 -17.51 -44.86 50.57
CA GLN A 14 -18.40 -44.92 49.41
C GLN A 14 -17.84 -44.12 48.23
N PRO A 15 -17.65 -44.75 47.05
CA PRO A 15 -17.09 -44.07 45.90
C PRO A 15 -18.02 -42.94 45.41
N ILE A 16 -17.42 -41.92 44.80
CA ILE A 16 -18.16 -40.87 44.08
C ILE A 16 -18.16 -41.21 42.61
N GLU A 17 -19.36 -41.32 42.03
CA GLU A 17 -19.53 -41.44 40.58
C GLU A 17 -19.04 -40.16 39.88
N GLU A 18 -18.07 -40.34 38.98
CA GLU A 18 -17.33 -39.27 38.31
C GLU A 18 -18.10 -38.68 37.11
N VAL A 19 -18.81 -39.54 36.38
CA VAL A 19 -19.43 -39.20 35.09
C VAL A 19 -20.88 -39.68 35.09
N ILE A 20 -21.80 -38.72 34.98
CA ILE A 20 -23.21 -39.01 34.82
C ILE A 20 -23.48 -39.31 33.36
N LYS A 21 -23.82 -40.57 33.07
CA LYS A 21 -24.26 -40.99 31.75
C LYS A 21 -25.76 -40.71 31.62
N VAL A 22 -26.13 -39.87 30.67
CA VAL A 22 -27.54 -39.47 30.48
C VAL A 22 -28.41 -40.66 30.02
N ASP A 23 -27.82 -41.60 29.28
CA ASP A 23 -28.47 -42.82 28.79
C ASP A 23 -28.47 -44.00 29.80
N GLN A 24 -27.93 -43.82 31.02
CA GLN A 24 -27.86 -44.89 32.02
C GLN A 24 -29.26 -45.33 32.46
N GLN A 25 -29.52 -46.64 32.35
CA GLN A 25 -30.80 -47.27 32.66
C GLN A 25 -30.77 -48.09 33.98
N ASP A 26 -29.62 -48.25 34.63
CA ASP A 26 -29.57 -48.90 35.94
C ASP A 26 -30.30 -48.06 37.01
N GLU A 27 -31.45 -48.56 37.47
CA GLU A 27 -32.32 -47.86 38.42
C GLU A 27 -31.62 -47.56 39.76
N ARG A 28 -30.66 -48.39 40.20
CA ARG A 28 -29.93 -48.15 41.46
C ARG A 28 -29.00 -46.95 41.34
N THR A 29 -28.23 -46.88 40.25
CA THR A 29 -27.36 -45.75 39.95
C THR A 29 -28.17 -44.46 39.83
N VAL A 30 -29.27 -44.48 39.09
CA VAL A 30 -30.16 -43.29 38.93
C VAL A 30 -30.76 -42.86 40.27
N TYR A 31 -31.17 -43.80 41.12
CA TYR A 31 -31.66 -43.49 42.46
C TYR A 31 -30.59 -42.79 43.32
N GLN A 32 -29.35 -43.27 43.27
CA GLN A 32 -28.23 -42.65 44.00
C GLN A 32 -27.94 -41.25 43.46
N GLU A 33 -27.87 -41.08 42.14
CA GLU A 33 -27.65 -39.77 41.50
C GLU A 33 -28.70 -38.73 41.93
N ILE A 34 -29.99 -39.08 41.92
CA ILE A 34 -31.06 -38.16 42.33
C ILE A 34 -30.95 -37.81 43.83
N ASN A 35 -30.64 -38.79 44.70
CA ASN A 35 -30.56 -38.52 46.14
C ASN A 35 -29.27 -37.80 46.56
N GLU A 36 -28.18 -37.92 45.79
CA GLU A 36 -26.95 -37.17 46.04
C GLU A 36 -26.95 -35.78 45.37
N TYR A 37 -27.92 -35.50 44.49
CA TYR A 37 -27.97 -34.23 43.76
C TYR A 37 -28.08 -33.04 44.73
N VAL A 38 -27.26 -32.01 44.48
CA VAL A 38 -27.19 -30.78 45.28
C VAL A 38 -27.61 -29.62 44.39
N VAL A 39 -28.66 -28.91 44.79
CA VAL A 39 -29.21 -27.76 44.05
C VAL A 39 -28.83 -26.46 44.74
N THR A 40 -28.06 -25.62 44.03
CA THR A 40 -27.69 -24.27 44.47
C THR A 40 -28.85 -23.30 44.31
N ASP A 41 -28.77 -22.09 44.88
CA ASP A 41 -29.84 -21.08 44.76
C ASP A 41 -30.16 -20.77 43.29
N ARG A 42 -29.08 -20.64 42.49
CA ARG A 42 -29.16 -20.37 41.06
C ARG A 42 -29.77 -21.54 40.29
N LEU A 43 -29.34 -22.77 40.55
CA LEU A 43 -29.90 -23.95 39.89
C LEU A 43 -31.39 -24.11 40.22
N LEU A 44 -31.79 -23.79 41.46
CA LEU A 44 -33.19 -23.83 41.88
C LEU A 44 -34.05 -22.88 41.03
N GLU A 45 -33.58 -21.65 40.83
CA GLU A 45 -34.24 -20.66 39.98
C GLU A 45 -34.30 -21.12 38.52
N GLN A 46 -33.22 -21.68 37.98
CA GLN A 46 -33.18 -22.20 36.62
C GLN A 46 -34.14 -23.39 36.40
N TYR A 47 -34.26 -24.31 37.37
CA TYR A 47 -35.29 -25.36 37.31
C TYR A 47 -36.70 -24.78 37.29
N ARG A 48 -36.97 -23.76 38.14
CA ARG A 48 -38.27 -23.09 38.22
C ARG A 48 -38.63 -22.45 36.89
N GLU A 49 -37.74 -21.65 36.31
CA GLU A 49 -37.97 -20.95 35.05
C GLU A 49 -38.18 -21.92 33.88
N LEU A 50 -37.37 -22.97 33.78
CA LEU A 50 -37.52 -23.98 32.73
C LEU A 50 -38.83 -24.75 32.88
N LEU A 51 -39.15 -25.25 34.08
CA LEU A 51 -40.39 -25.97 34.32
C LEU A 51 -41.63 -25.09 34.11
N GLN A 52 -41.54 -23.79 34.41
CA GLN A 52 -42.59 -22.82 34.12
C GLN A 52 -42.80 -22.69 32.61
N ALA A 53 -41.74 -22.50 31.82
CA ALA A 53 -41.84 -22.42 30.37
C ALA A 53 -42.45 -23.69 29.74
N ILE A 54 -42.06 -24.87 30.24
CA ILE A 54 -42.63 -26.15 29.81
C ILE A 54 -44.12 -26.26 30.20
N ALA A 55 -44.50 -25.79 31.39
CA ALA A 55 -45.88 -25.78 31.87
C ALA A 55 -46.77 -24.81 31.06
N ASP A 56 -46.23 -23.68 30.61
CA ASP A 56 -46.97 -22.67 29.84
C ASP A 56 -47.10 -23.03 28.35
N GLY A 57 -46.17 -23.82 27.80
CA GLY A 57 -46.12 -24.20 26.38
C GLY A 57 -47.42 -24.73 25.75
N PRO A 58 -48.28 -25.54 26.43
CA PRO A 58 -49.58 -25.94 25.90
C PRO A 58 -50.57 -24.77 25.71
N GLY A 59 -50.47 -23.73 26.55
CA GLY A 59 -51.37 -22.57 26.53
C GLY A 59 -50.86 -21.38 25.72
N ASP A 60 -49.55 -21.22 25.63
CA ASP A 60 -48.85 -20.18 24.87
C ASP A 60 -47.73 -20.80 24.01
N PRO A 61 -48.08 -21.55 22.94
CA PRO A 61 -47.09 -22.19 22.10
C PRO A 61 -46.30 -21.16 21.28
N ASN A 62 -44.99 -21.19 21.41
CA ASN A 62 -44.06 -20.36 20.65
C ASN A 62 -42.96 -21.21 19.99
N GLU A 63 -42.10 -20.58 19.18
CA GLU A 63 -41.01 -21.27 18.48
C GLU A 63 -39.78 -21.53 19.39
N ALA A 64 -39.78 -21.03 20.62
CA ALA A 64 -38.64 -21.06 21.54
C ALA A 64 -38.55 -22.39 22.32
N VAL A 65 -38.37 -23.49 21.60
CA VAL A 65 -38.32 -24.85 22.17
C VAL A 65 -36.92 -25.35 22.53
N GLY A 66 -35.89 -24.57 22.22
CA GLY A 66 -34.49 -24.89 22.48
C GLY A 66 -34.02 -24.47 23.87
N VAL A 67 -33.38 -25.39 24.59
CA VAL A 67 -32.74 -25.15 25.90
C VAL A 67 -31.25 -25.45 25.79
N TRP A 68 -30.41 -24.47 26.10
CA TRP A 68 -28.96 -24.60 26.10
C TRP A 68 -28.42 -24.66 27.52
N ILE A 69 -27.88 -25.83 27.90
CA ILE A 69 -27.29 -26.05 29.23
C ILE A 69 -25.77 -25.97 29.10
N SER A 70 -25.17 -24.91 29.62
CA SER A 70 -23.74 -24.65 29.52
C SER A 70 -23.03 -24.69 30.88
N GLY A 71 -21.70 -24.75 30.87
CA GLY A 71 -20.88 -24.83 32.08
C GLY A 71 -19.66 -25.73 31.89
N PHE A 72 -18.65 -25.59 32.75
CA PHE A 72 -17.39 -26.31 32.57
C PHE A 72 -17.50 -27.82 32.85
N PHE A 73 -16.46 -28.58 32.49
CA PHE A 73 -16.44 -30.03 32.67
C PHE A 73 -16.57 -30.42 34.16
N GLY A 74 -17.51 -31.30 34.49
CA GLY A 74 -17.79 -31.65 35.88
C GLY A 74 -18.70 -30.66 36.63
N SER A 75 -19.26 -29.65 35.94
CA SER A 75 -20.19 -28.70 36.56
C SER A 75 -21.57 -29.26 36.90
N GLY A 76 -21.87 -30.47 36.44
CA GLY A 76 -23.17 -31.11 36.64
C GLY A 76 -24.18 -30.91 35.50
N LYS A 77 -23.77 -30.46 34.30
CA LYS A 77 -24.70 -30.23 33.15
C LYS A 77 -25.49 -31.47 32.80
N SER A 78 -24.80 -32.60 32.60
CA SER A 78 -25.42 -33.89 32.31
C SER A 78 -26.35 -34.33 33.45
N SER A 79 -26.02 -33.98 34.70
CA SER A 79 -26.91 -34.20 35.85
C SER A 79 -28.19 -33.39 35.76
N PHE A 80 -28.08 -32.09 35.43
CA PHE A 80 -29.22 -31.21 35.25
C PHE A 80 -30.12 -31.70 34.12
N ALA A 81 -29.53 -31.97 32.96
CA ALA A 81 -30.20 -32.48 31.76
C ALA A 81 -30.89 -33.83 32.01
N LYS A 82 -30.21 -34.75 32.72
CA LYS A 82 -30.77 -36.04 33.10
C LYS A 82 -31.93 -35.86 34.08
N ASN A 83 -31.77 -35.08 35.14
CA ASN A 83 -32.83 -34.84 36.13
C ASN A 83 -34.08 -34.24 35.48
N ILE A 84 -33.95 -33.21 34.63
CA ILE A 84 -35.11 -32.66 33.92
C ILE A 84 -35.76 -33.71 33.02
N GLY A 85 -34.98 -34.52 32.30
CA GLY A 85 -35.51 -35.61 31.50
C GLY A 85 -36.27 -36.66 32.33
N TYR A 86 -35.77 -37.02 33.51
CA TYR A 86 -36.43 -37.95 34.42
C TYR A 86 -37.69 -37.35 35.06
N ILE A 87 -37.70 -36.05 35.34
CA ILE A 87 -38.88 -35.31 35.83
C ILE A 87 -39.97 -35.33 34.76
N LEU A 88 -39.65 -34.97 33.51
CA LEU A 88 -40.61 -34.89 32.41
C LEU A 88 -41.14 -36.26 31.99
N GLY A 89 -40.26 -37.27 31.92
CA GLY A 89 -40.64 -38.63 31.59
C GLY A 89 -41.36 -39.35 32.73
N ASN A 90 -41.19 -38.87 33.96
CA ASN A 90 -41.68 -39.44 35.22
C ASN A 90 -41.55 -40.98 35.29
N ARG A 91 -40.41 -41.50 34.80
CA ARG A 91 -40.12 -42.94 34.77
C ARG A 91 -39.98 -43.45 36.22
N PRO A 92 -40.48 -44.66 36.55
CA PRO A 92 -40.28 -45.24 37.88
C PRO A 92 -38.79 -45.59 38.07
N VAL A 93 -38.26 -45.27 39.24
CA VAL A 93 -36.90 -45.59 39.68
C VAL A 93 -37.02 -46.33 41.01
N LEU A 94 -36.67 -47.62 41.03
CA LEU A 94 -36.89 -48.52 42.17
C LEU A 94 -38.34 -48.49 42.68
N GLY A 95 -39.28 -48.48 41.74
CA GLY A 95 -40.72 -48.45 42.02
C GLY A 95 -41.30 -47.10 42.48
N LYS A 96 -40.49 -46.03 42.53
CA LYS A 96 -40.95 -44.66 42.88
C LYS A 96 -40.87 -43.72 41.68
N PRO A 97 -41.85 -42.82 41.48
CA PRO A 97 -41.78 -41.83 40.39
C PRO A 97 -40.57 -40.91 40.54
N ALA A 98 -39.78 -40.74 39.48
CA ALA A 98 -38.56 -39.91 39.53
C ALA A 98 -38.83 -38.45 39.94
N ALA A 99 -39.96 -37.89 39.48
CA ALA A 99 -40.39 -36.54 39.85
C ALA A 99 -40.58 -36.37 41.37
N GLU A 100 -41.14 -37.39 42.04
CA GLU A 100 -41.35 -37.39 43.49
C GLU A 100 -40.02 -37.48 44.24
N LEU A 101 -39.10 -38.34 43.76
CA LEU A 101 -37.76 -38.47 44.34
C LEU A 101 -36.99 -37.14 44.29
N PHE A 102 -37.07 -36.43 43.17
CA PHE A 102 -36.43 -35.13 43.00
C PHE A 102 -37.01 -34.07 43.94
N VAL A 103 -38.35 -33.92 44.00
CA VAL A 103 -39.00 -32.96 44.91
C VAL A 103 -38.71 -33.29 46.37
N ARG A 104 -38.70 -34.57 46.75
CA ARG A 104 -38.32 -35.02 48.09
C ARG A 104 -36.89 -34.60 48.43
N ARG A 105 -35.96 -34.77 47.50
CA ARG A 105 -34.56 -34.34 47.68
C ARG A 105 -34.45 -32.83 47.88
N LEU A 106 -35.15 -32.03 47.08
CA LEU A 106 -35.18 -30.58 47.24
C LEU A 106 -35.68 -30.16 48.63
N ARG A 107 -36.78 -30.77 49.12
CA ARG A 107 -37.33 -30.50 50.46
C ARG A 107 -36.40 -30.90 51.59
N GLN A 108 -35.63 -31.99 51.42
CA GLN A 108 -34.62 -32.41 52.39
C GLN A 108 -33.44 -31.44 52.43
N GLN A 109 -32.99 -30.96 51.26
CA GLN A 109 -31.89 -30.01 51.16
C GLN A 109 -32.28 -28.62 51.69
N ARG A 110 -33.54 -28.21 51.48
CA ARG A 110 -34.08 -26.88 51.80
C ARG A 110 -35.48 -26.99 52.42
N PRO A 111 -35.57 -27.27 53.73
CA PRO A 111 -36.85 -27.35 54.42
C PRO A 111 -37.55 -25.98 54.41
N ALA A 112 -38.84 -25.95 54.08
CA ALA A 112 -39.70 -24.76 54.08
C ALA A 112 -39.29 -23.62 53.10
N ASP A 113 -38.57 -23.93 52.02
CA ASP A 113 -38.25 -22.97 50.96
C ASP A 113 -39.44 -22.82 49.97
N ALA A 114 -39.94 -21.60 49.82
CA ALA A 114 -41.08 -21.28 48.96
C ALA A 114 -40.82 -21.60 47.47
N GLN A 115 -39.58 -21.54 47.00
CA GLN A 115 -39.23 -21.89 45.62
C GLN A 115 -39.35 -23.40 45.37
N VAL A 116 -39.02 -24.22 46.38
CA VAL A 116 -39.16 -25.69 46.30
C VAL A 116 -40.63 -26.07 46.15
N ASP A 117 -41.54 -25.43 46.88
CA ASP A 117 -42.98 -25.69 46.75
C ASP A 117 -43.55 -25.23 45.40
N ARG A 118 -42.99 -24.16 44.83
CA ARG A 118 -43.36 -23.69 43.48
C ARG A 118 -42.90 -24.68 42.41
N ILE A 119 -41.67 -25.19 42.50
CA ILE A 119 -41.16 -26.26 41.63
C ILE A 119 -42.02 -27.52 41.78
N ALA A 120 -42.36 -27.93 43.01
CA ALA A 120 -43.21 -29.09 43.24
C ALA A 120 -44.57 -28.95 42.55
N SER A 121 -45.16 -27.75 42.60
CA SER A 121 -46.43 -27.44 41.93
C SER A 121 -46.31 -27.51 40.40
N LEU A 122 -45.22 -26.98 39.83
CA LEU A 122 -44.94 -27.05 38.39
C LEU A 122 -44.70 -28.49 37.91
N VAL A 123 -43.94 -29.27 38.68
CA VAL A 123 -43.69 -30.69 38.40
C VAL A 123 -44.99 -31.47 38.36
N GLU A 124 -45.88 -31.25 39.33
CA GLU A 124 -47.20 -31.92 39.35
C GLU A 124 -48.07 -31.48 38.16
N TYR A 125 -48.04 -30.19 37.80
CA TYR A 125 -48.75 -29.68 36.64
C TYR A 125 -48.26 -30.33 35.34
N VAL A 126 -46.95 -30.33 35.08
CA VAL A 126 -46.35 -30.90 33.86
C VAL A 126 -46.64 -32.39 33.76
N LYS A 127 -46.50 -33.13 34.87
CA LYS A 127 -46.80 -34.57 34.94
C LYS A 127 -48.25 -34.88 34.53
N VAL A 128 -49.21 -34.06 34.95
CA VAL A 128 -50.65 -34.33 34.71
C VAL A 128 -51.13 -33.78 33.37
N ARG A 129 -50.73 -32.55 33.02
CA ARG A 129 -51.22 -31.83 31.84
C ARG A 129 -50.38 -32.07 30.60
N THR A 130 -49.11 -32.42 30.77
CA THR A 130 -48.14 -32.54 29.68
C THR A 130 -47.30 -33.82 29.80
N PRO A 131 -47.92 -35.03 29.81
CA PRO A 131 -47.16 -36.28 29.85
C PRO A 131 -46.14 -36.29 28.70
N THR A 132 -44.87 -36.53 29.01
CA THR A 132 -43.79 -36.39 28.04
C THR A 132 -43.07 -37.72 27.85
N HIS A 133 -42.85 -38.11 26.59
CA HIS A 133 -41.95 -39.19 26.22
C HIS A 133 -40.56 -38.59 25.96
N VAL A 134 -39.60 -38.92 26.82
CA VAL A 134 -38.27 -38.32 26.78
C VAL A 134 -37.28 -39.27 26.11
N ILE A 135 -36.53 -38.75 25.14
CA ILE A 135 -35.45 -39.43 24.41
C ILE A 135 -34.13 -38.80 24.85
N MET A 136 -33.27 -39.57 25.51
CA MET A 136 -31.98 -39.07 26.00
C MET A 136 -30.80 -39.82 25.39
N PHE A 137 -29.77 -39.11 24.96
CA PHE A 137 -28.58 -39.72 24.35
C PHE A 137 -27.35 -38.80 24.39
N ASP A 138 -26.17 -39.38 24.13
CA ASP A 138 -24.91 -38.67 24.00
C ASP A 138 -24.48 -38.66 22.52
N VAL A 139 -24.25 -37.47 21.96
CA VAL A 139 -23.98 -37.35 20.52
C VAL A 139 -22.68 -38.04 20.09
N GLN A 140 -21.67 -38.10 20.96
CA GLN A 140 -20.39 -38.71 20.61
C GLN A 140 -20.45 -40.23 20.70
N LYS A 141 -21.17 -40.76 21.70
CA LYS A 141 -21.29 -42.20 21.91
C LYS A 141 -22.25 -42.86 20.93
N ASP A 142 -23.37 -42.21 20.62
CA ASP A 142 -24.43 -42.80 19.79
C ASP A 142 -24.22 -42.59 18.28
N ARG A 143 -23.21 -41.81 17.86
CA ARG A 143 -22.89 -41.57 16.46
C ARG A 143 -22.15 -42.74 15.82
N ARG A 144 -22.57 -43.14 14.62
CA ARG A 144 -21.89 -44.15 13.80
C ARG A 144 -21.20 -43.49 12.61
N GLY A 145 -19.95 -43.07 12.81
CA GLY A 145 -19.13 -42.50 11.73
C GLY A 145 -19.44 -41.03 11.43
N SER A 146 -19.83 -40.70 10.20
CA SER A 146 -19.99 -39.31 9.73
C SER A 146 -21.40 -38.73 9.85
N GLU A 147 -22.36 -39.45 10.43
CA GLU A 147 -23.79 -39.09 10.52
C GLU A 147 -24.03 -37.64 11.01
N GLN A 148 -25.08 -37.03 10.45
CA GLN A 148 -25.61 -35.74 10.90
C GLN A 148 -26.51 -35.91 12.15
N LEU A 149 -26.68 -34.86 12.96
CA LEU A 149 -27.45 -34.95 14.20
C LEU A 149 -28.90 -35.38 13.95
N GLY A 150 -29.51 -34.92 12.86
CA GLY A 150 -30.88 -35.30 12.48
C GLY A 150 -31.04 -36.82 12.26
N GLU A 151 -30.05 -37.48 11.65
CA GLU A 151 -30.06 -38.93 11.41
C GLU A 151 -29.93 -39.72 12.72
N ILE A 152 -29.11 -39.23 13.64
CA ILE A 152 -28.94 -39.80 14.98
C ILE A 152 -30.26 -39.68 15.75
N MET A 153 -30.86 -38.48 15.77
CA MET A 153 -32.15 -38.24 16.43
C MET A 153 -33.27 -39.10 15.84
N TYR A 154 -33.29 -39.31 14.52
CA TYR A 154 -34.29 -40.15 13.87
C TYR A 154 -34.12 -41.62 14.26
N SER A 155 -32.89 -42.14 14.20
CA SER A 155 -32.58 -43.52 14.60
C SER A 155 -32.96 -43.80 16.05
N LEU A 156 -32.75 -42.83 16.94
CA LEU A 156 -33.12 -42.93 18.35
C LEU A 156 -34.63 -42.82 18.58
N LEU A 157 -35.33 -41.97 17.83
CA LEU A 157 -36.79 -41.94 17.83
C LEU A 157 -37.37 -43.30 17.44
N LEU A 158 -36.88 -43.88 16.34
CA LEU A 158 -37.31 -45.21 15.88
C LEU A 158 -37.05 -46.26 16.97
N ARG A 159 -35.87 -46.24 17.59
CA ARG A 159 -35.51 -47.15 18.68
C ARG A 159 -36.43 -47.02 19.89
N GLU A 160 -36.71 -45.81 20.36
CA GLU A 160 -37.55 -45.56 21.55
C GLU A 160 -39.04 -45.88 21.30
N LEU A 161 -39.51 -45.77 20.06
CA LEU A 161 -40.87 -46.16 19.66
C LEU A 161 -40.97 -47.63 19.19
N ASP A 162 -39.88 -48.39 19.32
CA ASP A 162 -39.76 -49.80 18.95
C ASP A 162 -40.07 -50.09 17.47
N TYR A 163 -39.54 -49.25 16.58
CA TYR A 163 -39.39 -49.51 15.15
C TYR A 163 -38.02 -50.14 14.83
N ALA A 164 -37.85 -50.66 13.62
CA ALA A 164 -36.55 -51.04 13.09
C ALA A 164 -35.59 -49.83 13.09
N THR A 165 -34.32 -50.07 13.44
CA THR A 165 -33.28 -49.02 13.42
C THR A 165 -32.61 -48.88 12.05
N ASP A 166 -32.75 -49.90 11.20
CA ASP A 166 -32.40 -49.82 9.79
C ASP A 166 -33.48 -48.99 9.08
N HIS A 167 -33.10 -47.88 8.44
CA HIS A 167 -34.06 -46.88 7.95
C HIS A 167 -34.93 -47.43 6.82
N ASP A 168 -34.35 -48.25 5.94
CA ASP A 168 -35.06 -48.89 4.84
C ASP A 168 -36.17 -49.82 5.37
N LEU A 169 -35.85 -50.62 6.39
CA LEU A 169 -36.82 -51.48 7.04
C LEU A 169 -37.85 -50.71 7.87
N ALA A 170 -37.44 -49.63 8.54
CA ALA A 170 -38.31 -48.78 9.33
C ALA A 170 -39.39 -48.13 8.47
N GLU A 171 -39.05 -47.66 7.27
CA GLU A 171 -40.02 -47.05 6.36
C GLU A 171 -41.15 -48.02 5.99
N ILE A 172 -40.83 -49.29 5.75
CA ILE A 172 -41.85 -50.32 5.51
C ILE A 172 -42.69 -50.58 6.76
N GLU A 173 -42.09 -50.66 7.94
CA GLU A 173 -42.87 -50.79 9.19
C GLU A 173 -43.85 -49.62 9.36
N ILE A 174 -43.39 -48.40 9.10
CA ILE A 174 -44.18 -47.17 9.24
C ILE A 174 -45.29 -47.08 8.19
N GLU A 175 -45.02 -47.48 6.96
CA GLU A 175 -45.98 -47.52 5.83
C GLU A 175 -47.07 -48.56 6.11
N LEU A 176 -46.68 -49.81 6.37
CA LEU A 176 -47.61 -50.90 6.67
C LEU A 176 -48.42 -50.65 7.95
N GLU A 177 -47.83 -50.03 8.97
CA GLU A 177 -48.58 -49.65 10.16
C GLU A 177 -49.61 -48.55 9.86
N GLY A 178 -49.25 -47.59 8.99
CA GLY A 178 -50.19 -46.58 8.50
C GLY A 178 -51.36 -47.18 7.73
N GLU A 179 -51.13 -48.29 7.01
CA GLU A 179 -52.15 -49.05 6.29
C GLU A 179 -52.90 -50.08 7.17
N GLY A 180 -52.49 -50.28 8.43
CA GLY A 180 -53.03 -51.32 9.31
C GLY A 180 -52.64 -52.76 8.93
N ARG A 181 -51.60 -52.92 8.10
CA ARG A 181 -51.12 -54.21 7.57
C ARG A 181 -49.86 -54.74 8.25
N LEU A 182 -49.23 -53.95 9.14
CA LEU A 182 -48.00 -54.37 9.84
C LEU A 182 -48.21 -55.67 10.64
N GLY A 183 -49.40 -55.88 11.22
CA GLY A 183 -49.71 -57.12 11.93
C GLY A 183 -49.57 -58.37 11.06
N ALA A 184 -50.03 -58.30 9.80
CA ALA A 184 -49.92 -59.41 8.85
C ALA A 184 -48.45 -59.72 8.52
N LEU A 185 -47.58 -58.70 8.43
CA LEU A 185 -46.15 -58.91 8.25
C LEU A 185 -45.54 -59.64 9.45
N VAL A 186 -45.90 -59.23 10.67
CA VAL A 186 -45.41 -59.87 11.91
C VAL A 186 -45.83 -61.34 11.98
N GLU A 187 -47.10 -61.64 11.69
CA GLU A 187 -47.62 -63.01 11.66
C GLU A 187 -46.94 -63.87 10.58
N ALA A 188 -46.75 -63.33 9.37
CA ALA A 188 -46.03 -64.01 8.30
C ALA A 188 -44.56 -64.27 8.67
N CYS A 189 -43.87 -63.29 9.28
CA CYS A 189 -42.53 -63.48 9.81
C CYS A 189 -42.47 -64.55 10.90
N ALA A 190 -43.44 -64.58 11.80
CA ALA A 190 -43.52 -65.61 12.82
C ALA A 190 -43.74 -66.99 12.20
N ALA A 191 -44.64 -67.12 11.22
CA ALA A 191 -44.89 -68.38 10.51
C ALA A 191 -43.64 -68.91 9.78
N LEU A 192 -42.81 -68.02 9.22
CA LEU A 192 -41.61 -68.41 8.47
C LEU A 192 -40.39 -68.67 9.36
N TYR A 193 -40.22 -67.93 10.45
CA TYR A 193 -38.93 -67.82 11.15
C TYR A 193 -38.96 -68.12 12.65
N ARG A 194 -40.12 -68.43 13.26
CA ARG A 194 -40.22 -68.70 14.70
C ARG A 194 -39.20 -69.75 15.19
N ASP A 195 -38.99 -70.81 14.41
CA ASP A 195 -38.05 -71.89 14.77
C ASP A 195 -36.58 -71.55 14.49
N GLN A 196 -36.29 -70.39 13.89
CA GLN A 196 -34.96 -69.98 13.41
C GLN A 196 -34.36 -68.80 14.18
N VAL A 197 -35.13 -68.14 15.06
CA VAL A 197 -34.66 -67.02 15.89
C VAL A 197 -35.03 -67.25 17.35
N PRO A 198 -34.11 -66.94 18.29
CA PRO A 198 -34.42 -67.02 19.71
C PRO A 198 -35.46 -65.95 20.07
N LEU A 199 -36.40 -66.29 20.95
CA LEU A 199 -37.34 -65.31 21.52
C LEU A 199 -36.63 -64.40 22.54
N PRO A 200 -37.12 -63.17 22.75
CA PRO A 200 -36.56 -62.27 23.75
C PRO A 200 -36.72 -62.81 25.18
N ASP A 201 -35.74 -62.56 26.06
CA ASP A 201 -35.74 -63.01 27.47
C ASP A 201 -36.92 -62.45 28.31
N ARG A 202 -37.55 -61.36 27.85
CA ARG A 202 -38.74 -60.76 28.46
C ARG A 202 -39.85 -60.71 27.41
N ALA A 203 -41.08 -60.99 27.85
CA ALA A 203 -42.25 -60.89 27.00
C ALA A 203 -42.31 -59.51 26.32
N SER A 204 -42.42 -59.50 25.00
CA SER A 204 -42.44 -58.26 24.23
C SER A 204 -43.70 -57.46 24.52
N ILE A 205 -43.53 -56.16 24.75
CA ILE A 205 -44.66 -55.24 24.88
C ILE A 205 -45.14 -54.94 23.47
N VAL A 206 -46.32 -55.47 23.11
CA VAL A 206 -46.92 -55.26 21.80
C VAL A 206 -47.47 -53.82 21.73
N PRO A 207 -47.13 -53.05 20.67
CA PRO A 207 -47.70 -51.72 20.45
C PRO A 207 -49.23 -51.75 20.38
N GLU A 208 -49.90 -50.69 20.86
CA GLU A 208 -51.37 -50.62 20.87
C GLU A 208 -51.98 -50.79 19.45
N THR A 209 -51.28 -50.29 18.43
CA THR A 209 -51.62 -50.43 17.00
C THR A 209 -51.61 -51.87 16.51
N LEU A 210 -50.97 -52.78 17.25
CA LEU A 210 -50.85 -54.22 16.96
C LEU A 210 -51.56 -55.08 18.02
N SER A 211 -52.56 -54.54 18.71
CA SER A 211 -53.27 -55.18 19.84
C SER A 211 -53.93 -56.55 19.55
N GLY A 212 -53.95 -57.01 18.29
CA GLY A 212 -54.38 -58.37 17.90
C GLY A 212 -53.25 -59.40 17.76
N ILE A 213 -51.98 -58.99 17.85
CA ILE A 213 -50.82 -59.84 17.61
C ILE A 213 -50.33 -60.48 18.93
N ALA A 214 -49.99 -61.76 18.89
CA ALA A 214 -49.43 -62.45 20.04
C ALA A 214 -48.05 -61.84 20.42
N PRO A 215 -47.77 -61.59 21.72
CA PRO A 215 -46.47 -61.07 22.16
C PRO A 215 -45.27 -61.88 21.67
N GLU A 216 -45.43 -63.20 21.53
CA GLU A 216 -44.41 -64.10 21.01
C GLU A 216 -44.12 -63.83 19.53
N ASP A 217 -45.15 -63.61 18.70
CA ASP A 217 -45.00 -63.32 17.27
C ASP A 217 -44.33 -61.97 17.03
N TYR A 218 -44.71 -60.98 17.82
CA TYR A 218 -44.03 -59.69 17.82
C TYR A 218 -42.58 -59.82 18.30
N GLY A 219 -42.31 -60.67 19.29
CA GLY A 219 -40.97 -61.01 19.74
C GLY A 219 -40.10 -61.64 18.64
N VAL A 220 -40.67 -62.53 17.82
CA VAL A 220 -39.99 -63.08 16.62
C VAL A 220 -39.61 -61.95 15.67
N TRP A 221 -40.55 -61.05 15.35
CA TRP A 221 -40.27 -59.92 14.46
C TRP A 221 -39.17 -59.00 15.00
N GLN A 222 -39.20 -58.67 16.29
CA GLN A 222 -38.17 -57.86 16.94
C GLN A 222 -36.76 -58.45 16.80
N MET A 223 -36.65 -59.77 16.73
CA MET A 223 -35.39 -60.48 16.56
C MET A 223 -34.99 -60.58 15.09
N VAL A 224 -35.95 -60.82 14.19
CA VAL A 224 -35.73 -60.83 12.73
C VAL A 224 -35.21 -59.48 12.24
N ARG A 225 -35.83 -58.37 12.64
CA ARG A 225 -35.45 -57.02 12.19
C ARG A 225 -34.09 -56.54 12.69
N LYS A 226 -33.54 -57.18 13.73
CA LYS A 226 -32.20 -56.90 14.29
C LYS A 226 -31.10 -57.81 13.72
N GLY A 227 -31.47 -58.89 13.03
CA GLY A 227 -30.52 -59.86 12.50
C GLY A 227 -29.85 -59.41 11.20
N ALA A 228 -28.68 -59.98 10.87
CA ALA A 228 -27.95 -59.68 9.63
C ALA A 228 -28.72 -60.03 8.33
N GLN A 229 -29.75 -60.86 8.43
CA GLN A 229 -30.65 -61.23 7.33
C GLN A 229 -32.00 -60.50 7.40
N SER A 230 -32.10 -59.38 8.11
CA SER A 230 -33.34 -58.63 8.33
C SER A 230 -34.05 -58.29 7.02
N ILE A 231 -33.35 -57.70 6.05
CA ILE A 231 -33.91 -57.29 4.75
C ILE A 231 -34.42 -58.50 3.92
N PRO A 232 -33.61 -59.55 3.65
CA PRO A 232 -34.10 -60.74 2.94
C PRO A 232 -35.29 -61.43 3.64
N ARG A 233 -35.26 -61.53 4.97
CA ARG A 233 -36.35 -62.17 5.74
C ARG A 233 -37.63 -61.35 5.73
N ALA A 234 -37.52 -60.03 5.89
CA ALA A 234 -38.65 -59.12 5.76
C ALA A 234 -39.25 -59.18 4.36
N SER A 235 -38.41 -59.23 3.32
CA SER A 235 -38.86 -59.34 1.92
C SER A 235 -39.61 -60.63 1.63
N ALA A 236 -39.15 -61.77 2.15
CA ALA A 236 -39.85 -63.04 2.02
C ALA A 236 -41.24 -63.01 2.67
N ALA A 237 -41.35 -62.37 3.84
CA ALA A 237 -42.64 -62.18 4.50
C ALA A 237 -43.55 -61.20 3.73
N LEU A 238 -43.01 -60.12 3.15
CA LEU A 238 -43.74 -59.20 2.26
C LEU A 238 -44.33 -59.93 1.05
N HIS A 239 -43.55 -60.79 0.39
CA HIS A 239 -44.02 -61.62 -0.73
C HIS A 239 -45.20 -62.53 -0.33
N GLN A 240 -45.17 -63.09 0.89
CA GLN A 240 -46.25 -63.96 1.37
C GLN A 240 -47.56 -63.20 1.60
N ILE A 241 -47.49 -61.97 2.11
CA ILE A 241 -48.69 -61.17 2.42
C ILE A 241 -49.21 -60.36 1.22
N ASP A 242 -48.36 -60.05 0.24
CA ASP A 242 -48.73 -59.29 -0.95
C ASP A 242 -47.93 -59.74 -2.19
N PRO A 243 -48.26 -60.93 -2.75
CA PRO A 243 -47.57 -61.48 -3.90
C PRO A 243 -47.86 -60.71 -5.20
N VAL A 244 -48.87 -59.83 -5.22
CA VAL A 244 -49.17 -58.98 -6.39
C VAL A 244 -48.18 -57.82 -6.46
N THR A 245 -47.95 -57.14 -5.34
CA THR A 245 -47.00 -56.03 -5.24
C THR A 245 -45.55 -56.52 -5.22
N TYR A 246 -45.30 -57.66 -4.58
CA TYR A 246 -43.97 -58.28 -4.49
C TYR A 246 -44.01 -59.67 -5.13
N PRO A 247 -43.85 -59.82 -6.47
CA PRO A 247 -43.97 -61.11 -7.15
C PRO A 247 -42.91 -62.14 -6.75
N THR A 248 -41.76 -61.70 -6.25
CA THR A 248 -40.68 -62.54 -5.73
C THR A 248 -40.11 -61.94 -4.45
N ALA A 249 -39.46 -62.76 -3.63
CA ALA A 249 -38.71 -62.29 -2.46
C ALA A 249 -37.53 -61.38 -2.82
N GLU A 250 -37.05 -61.39 -4.07
CA GLU A 250 -36.02 -60.45 -4.56
C GLU A 250 -36.63 -59.08 -4.90
N ALA A 251 -37.85 -59.04 -5.43
CA ALA A 251 -38.56 -57.80 -5.74
C ALA A 251 -38.80 -56.95 -4.48
N GLY A 252 -39.08 -57.57 -3.34
CA GLY A 252 -39.21 -56.85 -2.07
C GLY A 252 -37.88 -56.29 -1.53
N ILE A 253 -36.72 -56.89 -1.86
CA ILE A 253 -35.40 -56.34 -1.49
C ILE A 253 -35.14 -55.04 -2.26
N GLU A 254 -35.48 -55.02 -3.56
CA GLU A 254 -35.34 -53.81 -4.38
C GLU A 254 -36.29 -52.70 -3.90
N ALA A 255 -37.51 -53.06 -3.50
CA ALA A 255 -38.46 -52.11 -2.91
C ALA A 255 -38.00 -51.56 -1.55
N LEU A 256 -37.24 -52.37 -0.78
CA LEU A 256 -36.67 -52.01 0.52
C LEU A 256 -35.45 -51.09 0.41
N ARG A 257 -34.60 -51.21 -0.63
CA ARG A 257 -33.39 -50.40 -0.81
C ARG A 257 -33.70 -48.99 -1.31
N ARG A 258 -34.19 -48.10 -0.44
CA ARG A 258 -34.55 -46.72 -0.82
C ARG A 258 -33.39 -45.74 -0.61
N ASN A 259 -32.32 -46.09 0.11
CA ASN A 259 -31.10 -45.28 0.27
C ASN A 259 -31.37 -43.78 0.52
N LYS A 260 -32.44 -43.50 1.26
CA LYS A 260 -32.95 -42.14 1.43
C LYS A 260 -32.28 -41.50 2.64
N GLN A 261 -31.53 -40.42 2.42
CA GLN A 261 -31.03 -39.60 3.52
C GLN A 261 -32.18 -38.92 4.24
N VAL A 262 -32.20 -39.02 5.57
CA VAL A 262 -33.25 -38.45 6.41
C VAL A 262 -33.05 -36.94 6.50
N THR A 263 -34.03 -36.18 6.02
CA THR A 263 -34.01 -34.72 6.11
C THR A 263 -34.50 -34.24 7.48
N VAL A 264 -34.11 -33.04 7.90
CA VAL A 264 -34.59 -32.42 9.15
C VAL A 264 -36.12 -32.32 9.18
N ARG A 265 -36.74 -31.94 8.06
CA ARG A 265 -38.20 -31.87 7.95
C ARG A 265 -38.85 -33.24 8.16
N GLU A 266 -38.28 -34.28 7.57
CA GLU A 266 -38.75 -35.65 7.73
C GLU A 266 -38.64 -36.12 9.18
N LEU A 267 -37.52 -35.84 9.87
CA LEU A 267 -37.39 -36.08 11.32
C LEU A 267 -38.51 -35.41 12.12
N VAL A 268 -38.76 -34.12 11.88
CA VAL A 268 -39.77 -33.35 12.63
C VAL A 268 -41.17 -33.93 12.38
N ASP A 269 -41.55 -34.11 11.11
CA ASP A 269 -42.85 -34.66 10.74
C ASP A 269 -43.05 -36.08 11.32
N ARG A 270 -42.03 -36.94 11.21
CA ARG A 270 -42.05 -38.30 11.75
C ARG A 270 -42.13 -38.30 13.28
N THR A 271 -41.48 -37.38 13.97
CA THR A 271 -41.56 -37.29 15.44
C THR A 271 -43.02 -37.14 15.90
N PHE A 272 -43.77 -36.21 15.31
CA PHE A 272 -45.18 -36.04 15.66
C PHE A 272 -46.06 -37.20 15.21
N VAL A 273 -45.89 -37.68 13.97
CA VAL A 273 -46.73 -38.76 13.42
C VAL A 273 -46.53 -40.07 14.16
N LEU A 274 -45.29 -40.47 14.40
CA LEU A 274 -44.98 -41.75 15.05
C LEU A 274 -45.28 -41.70 16.55
N ALA A 275 -45.00 -40.58 17.22
CA ALA A 275 -45.37 -40.43 18.63
C ALA A 275 -46.90 -40.46 18.83
N ALA A 276 -47.67 -39.82 17.95
CA ALA A 276 -49.13 -39.88 18.00
C ALA A 276 -49.67 -41.31 17.81
N ARG A 277 -48.95 -42.17 17.07
CA ARG A 277 -49.31 -43.58 16.86
C ARG A 277 -48.92 -44.48 18.03
N ARG A 278 -47.66 -44.42 18.48
CA ARG A 278 -47.08 -45.39 19.44
C ARG A 278 -47.11 -44.94 20.91
N VAL A 279 -47.21 -43.64 21.17
CA VAL A 279 -47.29 -43.06 22.52
C VAL A 279 -48.38 -41.99 22.60
N PRO A 280 -49.66 -42.35 22.35
CA PRO A 280 -50.74 -41.37 22.27
C PRO A 280 -50.89 -40.58 23.57
N LYS A 281 -51.31 -39.31 23.45
CA LYS A 281 -51.49 -38.35 24.56
C LYS A 281 -50.20 -37.96 25.29
N LYS A 282 -49.03 -38.29 24.73
CA LYS A 282 -47.75 -37.77 25.20
C LYS A 282 -47.18 -36.77 24.20
N THR A 283 -46.46 -35.76 24.69
CA THR A 283 -45.53 -34.97 23.86
C THR A 283 -44.15 -35.62 23.86
N VAL A 284 -43.19 -35.10 23.10
CA VAL A 284 -41.81 -35.60 23.03
C VAL A 284 -40.84 -34.54 23.57
N ALA A 285 -39.77 -34.98 24.23
CA ALA A 285 -38.63 -34.11 24.55
C ALA A 285 -37.31 -34.84 24.25
N TYR A 286 -36.38 -34.14 23.62
CA TYR A 286 -35.02 -34.61 23.37
C TYR A 286 -34.06 -34.01 24.39
N VAL A 287 -33.25 -34.86 25.03
CA VAL A 287 -32.15 -34.46 25.89
C VAL A 287 -30.85 -34.98 25.29
N ILE A 288 -30.02 -34.07 24.81
CA ILE A 288 -28.86 -34.37 23.99
C ILE A 288 -27.59 -33.92 24.74
N ASP A 289 -26.75 -34.86 25.14
CA ASP A 289 -25.52 -34.58 25.87
C ASP A 289 -24.32 -34.34 24.93
N GLU A 290 -23.40 -33.45 25.35
CA GLU A 290 -22.12 -33.13 24.69
C GLU A 290 -22.23 -32.61 23.25
N VAL A 291 -23.29 -31.84 22.96
CA VAL A 291 -23.50 -31.17 21.66
C VAL A 291 -22.41 -30.14 21.36
N GLY A 292 -21.87 -29.47 22.39
CA GLY A 292 -20.79 -28.48 22.22
C GLY A 292 -19.57 -29.04 21.48
N GLN A 293 -19.13 -30.26 21.81
CA GLN A 293 -18.02 -30.92 21.11
C GLN A 293 -18.39 -31.32 19.69
N TYR A 294 -19.65 -31.70 19.45
CA TYR A 294 -20.12 -32.07 18.13
C TYR A 294 -20.03 -30.89 17.15
N ILE A 295 -20.43 -29.69 17.57
CA ILE A 295 -20.42 -28.49 16.73
C ILE A 295 -19.05 -27.80 16.63
N ALA A 296 -18.10 -28.15 17.51
CA ALA A 296 -16.81 -27.48 17.60
C ALA A 296 -16.11 -27.40 16.23
N ARG A 297 -15.81 -26.16 15.79
CA ARG A 297 -15.07 -25.84 14.56
C ARG A 297 -15.76 -26.22 13.23
N SER A 298 -17.03 -26.64 13.23
CA SER A 298 -17.77 -27.00 12.00
C SER A 298 -19.03 -26.15 11.82
N GLY A 299 -19.02 -25.27 10.81
CA GLY A 299 -20.18 -24.43 10.48
C GLY A 299 -21.39 -25.24 10.01
N GLU A 300 -21.15 -26.32 9.25
CA GLU A 300 -22.22 -27.22 8.79
C GLU A 300 -22.99 -27.87 9.95
N ARG A 301 -22.30 -28.28 11.01
CA ARG A 301 -22.94 -28.90 12.19
C ARG A 301 -23.69 -27.89 13.05
N ILE A 302 -23.17 -26.67 13.17
CA ILE A 302 -23.86 -25.53 13.80
C ILE A 302 -25.18 -25.27 13.07
N GLU A 303 -25.12 -25.19 11.75
CA GLU A 303 -26.28 -24.96 10.89
C GLU A 303 -27.29 -26.11 10.96
N ASN A 304 -26.83 -27.36 10.99
CA ASN A 304 -27.71 -28.53 11.15
C ASN A 304 -28.48 -28.49 12.48
N LEU A 305 -27.82 -28.17 13.60
CA LEU A 305 -28.48 -28.03 14.90
C LEU A 305 -29.52 -26.88 14.89
N ARG A 306 -29.14 -25.72 14.31
CA ARG A 306 -30.06 -24.58 14.16
C ARG A 306 -31.32 -24.97 13.40
N ALA A 307 -31.14 -25.63 12.26
CA ALA A 307 -32.24 -26.05 11.39
C ALA A 307 -33.19 -27.03 12.10
N ILE A 308 -32.65 -27.95 12.90
CA ILE A 308 -33.46 -28.90 13.69
C ILE A 308 -34.32 -28.15 14.71
N VAL A 309 -33.74 -27.28 15.52
CA VAL A 309 -34.47 -26.54 16.57
C VAL A 309 -35.53 -25.62 15.96
N GLU A 310 -35.19 -24.93 14.86
CA GLU A 310 -36.13 -24.07 14.15
C GLU A 310 -37.32 -24.85 13.58
N ALA A 311 -37.07 -25.97 12.91
CA ALA A 311 -38.12 -26.79 12.33
C ALA A 311 -39.04 -27.39 13.41
N PHE A 312 -38.47 -27.88 14.53
CA PHE A 312 -39.26 -28.33 15.67
C PHE A 312 -40.06 -27.20 16.32
N GLY A 313 -39.50 -25.99 16.44
CA GLY A 313 -40.19 -24.83 17.01
C GLY A 313 -41.40 -24.40 16.18
N GLN A 314 -41.22 -24.26 14.86
CA GLN A 314 -42.30 -23.90 13.93
C GLN A 314 -43.40 -24.96 13.91
N GLU A 315 -43.05 -26.22 13.76
CA GLU A 315 -44.03 -27.30 13.65
C GLU A 315 -44.73 -27.58 14.98
N SER A 316 -44.01 -27.49 16.10
CA SER A 316 -44.61 -27.55 17.44
C SER A 316 -45.67 -26.47 17.62
N ARG A 317 -45.35 -25.20 17.30
CA ARG A 317 -46.33 -24.11 17.42
C ARG A 317 -47.56 -24.39 16.57
N ASN A 318 -47.35 -24.73 15.31
CA ASN A 318 -48.44 -24.97 14.37
C ASN A 318 -49.35 -26.10 14.85
N ARG A 319 -48.79 -27.25 15.23
CA ARG A 319 -49.58 -28.42 15.65
C ARG A 319 -50.27 -28.23 16.99
N VAL A 320 -49.69 -27.49 17.93
CA VAL A 320 -50.36 -27.17 19.20
C VAL A 320 -51.52 -26.20 18.95
N LEU A 321 -51.33 -25.14 18.15
CA LEU A 321 -52.40 -24.21 17.78
C LEU A 321 -53.56 -24.91 17.04
N THR A 322 -53.25 -25.87 16.17
CA THR A 322 -54.26 -26.68 15.45
C THR A 322 -54.77 -27.87 16.27
N ARG A 323 -54.36 -28.02 17.53
CA ARG A 323 -54.76 -29.12 18.45
C ARG A 323 -54.41 -30.53 17.94
N GLN A 324 -53.38 -30.63 17.09
CA GLN A 324 -52.81 -31.89 16.62
C GLN A 324 -51.71 -32.42 17.55
N ALA A 325 -51.13 -31.56 18.39
CA ALA A 325 -50.18 -31.91 19.44
C ALA A 325 -50.67 -31.36 20.79
N LEU A 326 -50.36 -32.06 21.88
CA LEU A 326 -50.74 -31.65 23.24
C LEU A 326 -49.91 -30.45 23.74
N ALA A 327 -48.62 -30.44 23.38
CA ALA A 327 -47.66 -29.44 23.80
C ALA A 327 -46.48 -29.40 22.80
N PRO A 328 -45.63 -28.36 22.86
CA PRO A 328 -44.42 -28.29 22.04
C PRO A 328 -43.44 -29.44 22.32
N VAL A 329 -42.63 -29.78 21.31
CA VAL A 329 -41.48 -30.69 21.46
C VAL A 329 -40.28 -29.88 21.95
N TRP A 330 -39.71 -30.27 23.08
CA TRP A 330 -38.56 -29.58 23.68
C TRP A 330 -37.23 -30.21 23.28
N ILE A 331 -36.22 -29.38 23.01
CA ILE A 331 -34.86 -29.84 22.68
C ILE A 331 -33.87 -29.23 23.68
N MET A 332 -33.31 -30.07 24.53
CA MET A 332 -32.36 -29.70 25.57
C MET A 332 -30.99 -30.21 25.19
N VAL A 333 -30.01 -29.32 25.09
CA VAL A 333 -28.65 -29.68 24.71
C VAL A 333 -27.66 -29.28 25.81
N THR A 334 -26.63 -30.08 26.03
CA THR A 334 -25.51 -29.70 26.89
C THR A 334 -24.28 -29.30 26.09
N SER A 335 -23.56 -28.29 26.57
CA SER A 335 -22.31 -27.81 26.00
C SER A 335 -21.34 -27.37 27.09
N GLN A 336 -20.04 -27.48 26.83
CA GLN A 336 -19.02 -27.04 27.77
C GLN A 336 -18.80 -25.53 27.73
N GLU A 337 -18.94 -24.94 26.54
CA GLU A 337 -18.79 -23.51 26.32
C GLU A 337 -20.16 -22.83 26.43
N LYS A 338 -20.16 -21.63 27.03
CA LYS A 338 -21.30 -20.73 26.90
C LYS A 338 -21.51 -20.46 25.42
N LEU A 339 -22.77 -20.31 25.06
CA LEU A 339 -23.14 -20.06 23.66
C LEU A 339 -22.46 -18.80 23.10
N ASP A 340 -22.09 -17.83 23.94
CA ASP A 340 -21.38 -16.59 23.58
C ASP A 340 -19.85 -16.79 23.40
N GLU A 341 -19.24 -17.74 24.12
CA GLU A 341 -17.80 -18.01 24.07
C GLU A 341 -17.41 -18.83 22.83
N VAL A 342 -18.31 -19.72 22.37
CA VAL A 342 -18.21 -20.40 21.07
C VAL A 342 -18.06 -19.39 19.92
N VAL A 343 -18.60 -18.18 20.07
CA VAL A 343 -18.61 -17.10 19.06
C VAL A 343 -17.26 -16.37 18.95
N ALA A 344 -16.52 -16.24 20.05
CA ALA A 344 -15.26 -15.50 20.07
C ALA A 344 -14.07 -16.28 19.49
N ALA A 345 -14.14 -17.62 19.47
CA ALA A 345 -13.05 -18.48 19.02
C ALA A 345 -12.96 -18.65 17.49
N ILE A 346 -13.90 -18.09 16.71
CA ILE A 346 -14.02 -18.33 15.26
C ILE A 346 -14.31 -17.01 14.53
N ASP A 347 -13.27 -16.29 14.12
CA ASP A 347 -13.40 -14.94 13.52
C ASP A 347 -14.22 -14.90 12.21
N ASP A 348 -14.28 -15.99 11.44
CA ASP A 348 -14.93 -16.01 10.12
C ASP A 348 -16.44 -16.41 10.13
N LYS A 349 -17.03 -16.78 11.28
CA LYS A 349 -18.40 -17.38 11.32
C LYS A 349 -19.38 -16.77 12.33
N ARG A 350 -19.16 -15.50 12.73
CA ARG A 350 -19.99 -14.80 13.73
C ARG A 350 -21.49 -14.74 13.40
N VAL A 351 -21.86 -14.68 12.11
CA VAL A 351 -23.26 -14.55 11.67
C VAL A 351 -24.07 -15.84 11.87
N GLU A 352 -23.48 -17.01 11.61
CA GLU A 352 -24.16 -18.31 11.77
C GLU A 352 -24.43 -18.61 13.25
N LEU A 353 -23.49 -18.26 14.12
CA LEU A 353 -23.62 -18.47 15.56
C LEU A 353 -24.68 -17.56 16.19
N ALA A 354 -24.74 -16.27 15.85
CA ALA A 354 -25.81 -15.38 16.32
C ALA A 354 -27.22 -15.93 15.99
N ARG A 355 -27.39 -16.53 14.80
CA ARG A 355 -28.65 -17.18 14.42
C ARG A 355 -28.97 -18.44 15.21
N LEU A 356 -27.95 -19.21 15.62
CA LEU A 356 -28.14 -20.34 16.55
C LEU A 356 -28.58 -19.81 17.94
N GLN A 357 -28.01 -18.70 18.39
CA GLN A 357 -28.33 -18.10 19.69
C GLN A 357 -29.80 -17.70 19.85
N ASP A 358 -30.40 -17.17 18.79
CA ASP A 358 -31.82 -16.79 18.77
C ASP A 358 -32.77 -18.00 18.87
N ARG A 359 -32.29 -19.23 18.61
CA ARG A 359 -33.09 -20.46 18.68
C ARG A 359 -33.05 -21.13 20.05
N PHE A 360 -32.07 -20.80 20.88
CA PHE A 360 -31.93 -21.27 22.26
C PHE A 360 -32.23 -20.15 23.25
N TYR A 361 -33.52 -19.87 23.43
CA TYR A 361 -34.01 -18.81 24.31
C TYR A 361 -33.75 -19.13 25.79
N HIS A 362 -33.94 -20.38 26.20
CA HIS A 362 -33.71 -20.83 27.57
C HIS A 362 -32.24 -21.21 27.76
N ARG A 363 -31.49 -20.40 28.51
CA ARG A 363 -30.06 -20.59 28.76
C ARG A 363 -29.79 -20.90 30.22
N ILE A 364 -29.16 -22.04 30.47
CA ILE A 364 -28.87 -22.57 31.79
C ILE A 364 -27.36 -22.68 31.89
N ASP A 365 -26.73 -21.60 32.35
CA ASP A 365 -25.29 -21.58 32.54
C ASP A 365 -24.97 -22.00 33.98
N MET A 366 -24.11 -23.00 34.15
CA MET A 366 -23.58 -23.41 35.44
C MET A 366 -22.28 -22.67 35.69
N VAL A 367 -22.23 -21.86 36.75
CA VAL A 367 -21.07 -21.00 37.04
C VAL A 367 -20.10 -21.65 38.03
N PRO A 368 -18.81 -21.26 37.98
CA PRO A 368 -17.90 -21.13 39.11
C PRO A 368 -18.36 -21.67 40.46
N ALA A 369 -19.10 -20.74 41.08
CA ALA A 369 -19.64 -20.82 42.42
C ALA A 369 -20.59 -22.00 42.64
N ASP A 370 -21.32 -22.44 41.61
CA ASP A 370 -22.23 -23.59 41.75
C ASP A 370 -21.42 -24.86 42.04
N ILE A 371 -20.27 -25.05 41.38
CA ILE A 371 -19.41 -26.21 41.62
C ILE A 371 -18.70 -26.10 42.95
N ARG A 372 -18.26 -24.89 43.32
CA ARG A 372 -17.70 -24.67 44.65
C ARG A 372 -18.68 -25.09 45.74
N GLU A 373 -19.94 -24.64 45.63
CA GLU A 373 -20.98 -25.02 46.58
C GLU A 373 -21.26 -26.54 46.55
N VAL A 374 -21.37 -27.13 45.35
CA VAL A 374 -21.65 -28.57 45.19
C VAL A 374 -20.50 -29.42 45.72
N ALA A 375 -19.24 -29.11 45.41
CA ALA A 375 -18.07 -29.83 45.90
C ALA A 375 -17.98 -29.76 47.43
N SER A 376 -18.15 -28.55 47.99
CA SER A 376 -18.15 -28.35 49.44
C SER A 376 -19.30 -29.10 50.13
N ARG A 377 -20.53 -29.03 49.62
CA ARG A 377 -21.68 -29.71 50.25
C ARG A 377 -21.68 -31.24 50.05
N ARG A 378 -21.23 -31.72 48.89
CA ARG A 378 -21.25 -33.16 48.56
C ARG A 378 -20.10 -33.94 49.21
N VAL A 379 -18.93 -33.32 49.34
CA VAL A 379 -17.71 -33.99 49.85
C VAL A 379 -17.30 -33.47 51.23
N LEU A 380 -17.35 -32.15 51.43
CA LEU A 380 -16.80 -31.48 52.62
C LEU A 380 -17.87 -31.12 53.66
N SER A 381 -19.10 -31.63 53.55
CA SER A 381 -20.13 -31.37 54.56
C SER A 381 -19.68 -31.87 55.94
N LYS A 382 -19.85 -31.02 56.96
CA LYS A 382 -19.36 -31.26 58.31
C LYS A 382 -20.44 -31.89 59.20
N THR A 383 -20.01 -32.62 60.22
CA THR A 383 -20.89 -32.98 61.33
C THR A 383 -21.10 -31.75 62.23
N PRO A 384 -22.21 -31.67 63.00
CA PRO A 384 -22.44 -30.53 63.91
C PRO A 384 -21.28 -30.27 64.88
N ALA A 385 -20.72 -31.34 65.46
CA ALA A 385 -19.54 -31.25 66.34
C ALA A 385 -18.26 -30.81 65.60
N GLY A 386 -18.13 -31.19 64.32
CA GLY A 386 -17.02 -30.77 63.48
C GLY A 386 -17.07 -29.28 63.11
N GLU A 387 -18.28 -28.72 62.92
CA GLU A 387 -18.43 -27.28 62.69
C GLU A 387 -18.00 -26.45 63.90
N GLU A 388 -18.46 -26.81 65.11
CA GLU A 388 -18.06 -26.13 66.35
C GLU A 388 -16.54 -26.15 66.53
N ARG A 389 -15.90 -27.30 66.31
CA ARG A 389 -14.45 -27.43 66.42
C ARG A 389 -13.69 -26.55 65.44
N LEU A 390 -14.19 -26.38 64.21
CA LEU A 390 -13.56 -25.53 63.21
C LEU A 390 -13.72 -24.04 63.50
N ARG A 391 -14.86 -23.62 64.07
CA ARG A 391 -15.08 -22.25 64.54
C ARG A 391 -14.07 -21.88 65.63
N GLU A 392 -13.88 -22.76 66.63
CA GLU A 392 -12.86 -22.56 67.67
C GLU A 392 -11.45 -22.39 67.09
N ILE A 393 -11.07 -23.23 66.12
CA ILE A 393 -9.76 -23.14 65.47
C ILE A 393 -9.62 -21.81 64.72
N PHE A 394 -10.68 -21.37 64.03
CA PHE A 394 -10.66 -20.12 63.28
C PHE A 394 -10.45 -18.92 64.20
N ASP A 395 -11.16 -18.86 65.33
CA ASP A 395 -11.03 -17.78 66.32
C ASP A 395 -9.58 -17.62 66.82
N ASP A 396 -8.88 -18.72 67.03
CA ASP A 396 -7.50 -18.71 67.52
C ASP A 396 -6.47 -18.28 66.44
N VAL A 397 -6.73 -18.54 65.16
CA VAL A 397 -5.73 -18.42 64.08
C VAL A 397 -6.06 -17.41 62.97
N HIS A 398 -7.26 -16.80 62.97
CA HIS A 398 -7.76 -16.02 61.83
C HIS A 398 -6.77 -14.93 61.35
N GLY A 399 -6.07 -14.26 62.27
CA GLY A 399 -5.13 -13.18 61.93
C GLY A 399 -3.89 -13.67 61.18
N ARG A 400 -3.33 -14.80 61.62
CA ARG A 400 -2.19 -15.45 60.95
C ARG A 400 -2.60 -16.05 59.62
N LEU A 401 -3.73 -16.74 59.60
CA LEU A 401 -4.29 -17.35 58.40
C LEU A 401 -4.50 -16.27 57.32
N GLN A 402 -5.11 -15.14 57.68
CA GLN A 402 -5.35 -14.05 56.74
C GLN A 402 -4.05 -13.41 56.24
N THR A 403 -3.02 -13.30 57.06
CA THR A 403 -1.73 -12.70 56.69
C THR A 403 -0.93 -13.61 55.74
N HIS A 404 -0.91 -14.92 55.98
CA HIS A 404 -0.08 -15.86 55.23
C HIS A 404 -0.75 -16.46 54.00
N THR A 405 -2.05 -16.25 53.80
CA THR A 405 -2.81 -16.77 52.64
C THR A 405 -3.36 -15.68 51.72
N GLN A 406 -2.95 -14.42 51.94
CA GLN A 406 -3.35 -13.31 51.09
C GLN A 406 -2.65 -13.38 49.73
N LEU A 407 -3.44 -13.30 48.66
CA LEU A 407 -2.94 -13.22 47.29
C LEU A 407 -2.82 -11.76 46.83
N GLU A 408 -1.73 -11.44 46.14
CA GLU A 408 -1.40 -10.12 45.61
C GLU A 408 -1.51 -10.07 44.07
N GLY A 409 -1.80 -8.88 43.52
CA GLY A 409 -1.84 -8.67 42.07
C GLY A 409 -2.96 -9.41 41.34
N THR A 410 -4.03 -9.79 42.04
CA THR A 410 -5.20 -10.51 41.50
C THR A 410 -6.51 -9.87 41.97
N GLY A 411 -7.57 -9.95 41.15
CA GLY A 411 -8.93 -9.55 41.55
C GLY A 411 -9.62 -10.56 42.46
N ARG A 412 -8.98 -11.70 42.78
CA ARG A 412 -9.59 -12.80 43.51
C ARG A 412 -9.78 -12.49 44.99
N PRO A 413 -10.96 -12.80 45.55
CA PRO A 413 -11.16 -12.70 46.99
C PRO A 413 -10.35 -13.80 47.71
N SER A 414 -9.27 -13.39 48.38
CA SER A 414 -8.43 -14.27 49.22
C SER A 414 -8.78 -14.20 50.70
N ARG A 415 -9.67 -13.28 51.10
CA ARG A 415 -10.10 -13.12 52.50
C ARG A 415 -10.92 -14.33 52.95
N VAL A 416 -10.46 -14.96 54.03
CA VAL A 416 -11.14 -16.10 54.66
C VAL A 416 -12.05 -15.59 55.77
N GLY A 417 -13.36 -15.74 55.62
CA GLY A 417 -14.33 -15.54 56.70
C GLY A 417 -14.61 -16.84 57.46
N GLU A 418 -15.17 -16.76 58.66
CA GLU A 418 -15.45 -17.91 59.53
C GLU A 418 -16.33 -18.97 58.85
N ASP A 419 -17.51 -18.58 58.36
CA ASP A 419 -18.43 -19.50 57.67
C ASP A 419 -17.78 -20.15 56.43
N ALA A 420 -17.03 -19.35 55.67
CA ALA A 420 -16.32 -19.83 54.50
C ALA A 420 -15.21 -20.82 54.89
N PHE A 421 -14.49 -20.57 55.99
CA PHE A 421 -13.48 -21.50 56.50
C PHE A 421 -14.11 -22.83 56.89
N VAL A 422 -15.15 -22.81 57.72
CA VAL A 422 -15.84 -24.03 58.19
C VAL A 422 -16.38 -24.84 57.02
N GLN A 423 -16.99 -24.18 56.04
CA GLN A 423 -17.60 -24.83 54.87
C GLN A 423 -16.55 -25.48 53.94
N HIS A 424 -15.40 -24.84 53.74
CA HIS A 424 -14.40 -25.27 52.74
C HIS A 424 -13.27 -26.10 53.33
N TYR A 425 -13.06 -26.08 54.65
CA TYR A 425 -11.97 -26.81 55.31
C TYR A 425 -11.95 -28.30 54.87
N PRO A 426 -10.79 -28.87 54.48
CA PRO A 426 -9.41 -28.34 54.60
C PRO A 426 -8.93 -27.48 53.42
N TYR A 427 -9.80 -27.15 52.46
CA TYR A 427 -9.50 -26.18 51.40
C TYR A 427 -9.69 -24.75 51.90
N LEU A 428 -8.90 -23.82 51.37
CA LEU A 428 -9.21 -22.39 51.48
C LEU A 428 -10.28 -22.02 50.44
N PRO A 429 -11.12 -21.00 50.70
CA PRO A 429 -12.27 -20.69 49.84
C PRO A 429 -11.91 -20.48 48.36
N HIS A 430 -10.76 -19.87 48.08
CA HIS A 430 -10.30 -19.56 46.72
C HIS A 430 -9.64 -20.75 45.99
N TYR A 431 -9.31 -21.84 46.68
CA TYR A 431 -8.61 -22.98 46.07
C TYR A 431 -9.48 -23.78 45.11
N ILE A 432 -10.80 -23.85 45.37
CA ILE A 432 -11.70 -24.56 44.47
C ILE A 432 -11.81 -23.79 43.15
N ASP A 433 -11.96 -22.46 43.21
CA ASP A 433 -11.99 -21.61 42.03
C ASP A 433 -10.66 -21.66 41.27
N LEU A 434 -9.53 -21.62 41.99
CA LEU A 434 -8.21 -21.79 41.40
C LEU A 434 -8.04 -23.16 40.74
N SER A 435 -8.52 -24.23 41.36
CA SER A 435 -8.45 -25.59 40.80
C SER A 435 -9.27 -25.72 39.51
N ILE A 436 -10.42 -25.04 39.43
CA ILE A 436 -11.23 -24.96 38.21
C ILE A 436 -10.42 -24.32 37.09
N ASP A 437 -9.73 -23.20 37.36
CA ASP A 437 -8.94 -22.50 36.36
C ASP A 437 -7.72 -23.30 35.92
N ILE A 438 -7.04 -23.99 36.84
CA ILE A 438 -5.91 -24.86 36.54
C ILE A 438 -6.34 -26.00 35.62
N VAL A 439 -7.39 -26.75 35.99
CA VAL A 439 -7.88 -27.89 35.19
C VAL A 439 -8.37 -27.42 33.82
N SER A 440 -9.07 -26.29 33.77
CA SER A 440 -9.54 -25.69 32.52
C SER A 440 -8.38 -25.28 31.62
N GLY A 441 -7.36 -24.64 32.20
CA GLY A 441 -6.20 -24.16 31.48
C GLY A 441 -5.26 -25.26 30.99
N LEU A 442 -5.06 -26.34 31.78
CA LEU A 442 -4.30 -27.52 31.34
C LEU A 442 -4.96 -28.21 30.14
N ARG A 443 -6.29 -28.20 30.05
CA ARG A 443 -7.03 -28.81 28.94
C ARG A 443 -6.94 -28.03 27.63
N LEU A 444 -6.76 -26.71 27.71
CA LEU A 444 -6.65 -25.84 26.52
C LEU A 444 -5.27 -25.93 25.83
N GLN A 445 -4.30 -26.64 26.43
CA GLN A 445 -2.96 -26.79 25.85
C GLN A 445 -2.94 -27.77 24.67
N ALA A 446 -2.21 -27.40 23.60
CA ALA A 446 -2.21 -28.09 22.31
C ALA A 446 -1.70 -29.55 22.35
N ASP A 447 -0.81 -29.86 23.30
CA ASP A 447 -0.20 -31.18 23.52
C ASP A 447 -0.97 -32.06 24.52
N SER A 448 -2.12 -31.61 25.02
CA SER A 448 -2.96 -32.44 25.87
C SER A 448 -3.60 -33.55 25.02
N PRO A 449 -3.50 -34.84 25.41
CA PRO A 449 -4.04 -35.95 24.62
C PRO A 449 -5.53 -35.73 24.31
N ARG A 450 -5.86 -35.57 23.02
CA ARG A 450 -7.22 -35.25 22.52
C ARG A 450 -8.26 -36.35 22.71
N HIS A 451 -7.93 -37.42 23.43
CA HIS A 451 -8.78 -38.57 23.69
C HIS A 451 -8.78 -38.92 25.17
N ILE A 452 -9.39 -38.08 25.98
CA ILE A 452 -9.69 -38.43 27.36
C ILE A 452 -11.06 -37.86 27.76
N GLY A 453 -12.12 -38.31 27.08
CA GLY A 453 -13.52 -38.05 27.46
C GLY A 453 -13.97 -38.75 28.75
N GLY A 454 -13.04 -39.16 29.63
CA GLY A 454 -13.37 -39.90 30.84
C GLY A 454 -12.33 -39.95 31.97
N SER A 455 -11.18 -39.28 31.86
CA SER A 455 -10.09 -39.35 32.88
C SER A 455 -9.63 -38.01 33.43
N ASN A 456 -10.26 -36.90 33.05
CA ASN A 456 -10.04 -35.63 33.73
C ASN A 456 -10.93 -35.61 34.97
N ARG A 457 -10.32 -35.75 36.15
CA ARG A 457 -11.01 -35.76 37.45
C ARG A 457 -11.90 -34.52 37.56
N THR A 458 -13.20 -34.71 37.81
CA THR A 458 -14.07 -33.58 38.17
C THR A 458 -13.57 -32.95 39.47
N ILE A 459 -13.79 -31.66 39.69
CA ILE A 459 -13.38 -30.97 40.93
C ILE A 459 -13.91 -31.70 42.16
N ILE A 460 -15.15 -32.22 42.10
CA ILE A 460 -15.75 -33.04 43.15
C ILE A 460 -14.90 -34.30 43.43
N LYS A 461 -14.50 -35.03 42.38
CA LYS A 461 -13.66 -36.22 42.52
C LYS A 461 -12.25 -35.86 43.00
N GLN A 462 -11.67 -34.78 42.51
CA GLN A 462 -10.37 -34.27 42.98
C GLN A 462 -10.42 -33.91 44.48
N THR A 463 -11.48 -33.23 44.94
CA THR A 463 -11.70 -32.94 46.36
C THR A 463 -11.79 -34.22 47.19
N TYR A 464 -12.49 -35.23 46.68
CA TYR A 464 -12.59 -36.54 47.35
C TYR A 464 -11.26 -37.29 47.36
N GLU A 465 -10.56 -37.37 46.23
CA GLU A 465 -9.25 -38.03 46.13
C GLU A 465 -8.18 -37.32 46.96
N MET A 466 -8.26 -36.00 47.13
CA MET A 466 -7.39 -35.30 48.08
C MET A 466 -7.52 -35.87 49.50
N LEU A 467 -8.73 -36.28 49.90
CA LEU A 467 -8.99 -36.87 51.21
C LEU A 467 -8.54 -38.33 51.30
N VAL A 468 -8.79 -39.15 50.27
CA VAL A 468 -8.63 -40.62 50.35
C VAL A 468 -7.47 -41.22 49.54
N SER A 469 -6.85 -40.47 48.63
CA SER A 469 -5.80 -41.01 47.77
C SER A 469 -4.54 -41.33 48.58
N PRO A 470 -3.85 -42.45 48.31
CA PRO A 470 -2.57 -42.77 48.96
C PRO A 470 -1.46 -41.74 48.71
N ARG A 471 -1.62 -40.87 47.69
CA ARG A 471 -0.66 -39.79 47.40
C ARG A 471 -0.78 -38.60 48.37
N THR A 472 -1.95 -38.40 48.98
CA THR A 472 -2.28 -37.20 49.77
C THR A 472 -2.75 -37.50 51.19
N GLU A 473 -3.51 -38.58 51.38
CA GLU A 473 -4.02 -39.13 52.65
C GLU A 473 -4.55 -38.07 53.63
N LEU A 474 -5.22 -37.03 53.12
CA LEU A 474 -5.57 -35.85 53.93
C LEU A 474 -6.62 -36.15 55.00
N ALA A 475 -7.47 -37.16 54.80
CA ALA A 475 -8.47 -37.56 55.81
C ALA A 475 -7.82 -38.04 57.12
N ASP A 476 -6.64 -38.67 57.04
CA ASP A 476 -5.92 -39.22 58.18
C ASP A 476 -4.98 -38.20 58.84
N GLN A 477 -4.81 -37.02 58.23
CA GLN A 477 -3.99 -35.93 58.77
C GLN A 477 -4.67 -35.24 59.96
N PRO A 478 -3.88 -34.64 60.87
CA PRO A 478 -4.41 -33.92 62.02
C PRO A 478 -5.21 -32.68 61.60
N VAL A 479 -6.27 -32.40 62.35
CA VAL A 479 -7.06 -31.16 62.19
C VAL A 479 -6.14 -29.94 62.33
N GLY A 480 -6.27 -29.00 61.40
CA GLY A 480 -5.38 -27.84 61.21
C GLY A 480 -4.54 -27.91 59.93
N THR A 481 -4.45 -29.08 59.29
CA THR A 481 -3.79 -29.24 57.99
C THR A 481 -4.64 -28.62 56.88
N LEU A 482 -3.98 -27.93 55.94
CA LEU A 482 -4.60 -27.31 54.76
C LEU A 482 -4.17 -28.02 53.47
N VAL A 483 -4.97 -27.81 52.42
CA VAL A 483 -4.59 -28.20 51.06
C VAL A 483 -3.59 -27.20 50.49
N THR A 484 -2.55 -27.70 49.83
CA THR A 484 -1.53 -26.91 49.13
C THR A 484 -1.46 -27.26 47.65
N LEU A 485 -0.93 -26.35 46.85
CA LEU A 485 -0.94 -26.51 45.39
C LEU A 485 -0.06 -27.67 44.89
N ASP A 486 1.03 -27.98 45.59
CA ASP A 486 1.87 -29.16 45.31
C ASP A 486 1.12 -30.48 45.50
N ARG A 487 0.19 -30.57 46.46
CA ARG A 487 -0.67 -31.75 46.63
C ARG A 487 -1.72 -31.85 45.54
N ILE A 488 -2.23 -30.72 45.07
CA ILE A 488 -3.13 -30.68 43.90
C ILE A 488 -2.39 -31.21 42.67
N TYR A 489 -1.11 -30.84 42.49
CA TYR A 489 -0.26 -31.35 41.42
C TYR A 489 -0.19 -32.88 41.44
N ASP A 490 0.00 -33.49 42.60
CA ASP A 490 0.12 -34.96 42.71
C ASP A 490 -1.14 -35.74 42.26
N LEU A 491 -2.30 -35.07 42.24
CA LEU A 491 -3.56 -35.63 41.71
C LEU A 491 -3.76 -35.39 40.21
N VAL A 492 -3.17 -34.33 39.65
CA VAL A 492 -3.38 -33.91 38.24
C VAL A 492 -2.13 -34.04 37.36
N GLU A 493 -1.03 -34.56 37.90
CA GLU A 493 0.27 -34.74 37.22
C GLU A 493 0.13 -35.35 35.83
N ASN A 494 -0.71 -36.38 35.69
CA ASN A 494 -0.95 -37.10 34.43
C ASN A 494 -1.57 -36.21 33.33
N ASN A 495 -2.11 -35.04 33.66
CA ASN A 495 -2.70 -34.09 32.72
C ASN A 495 -1.66 -33.09 32.17
N LEU A 496 -0.46 -33.02 32.76
CA LEU A 496 0.64 -32.20 32.25
C LEU A 496 1.45 -32.93 31.18
N SER A 497 2.23 -32.19 30.39
CA SER A 497 3.11 -32.77 29.39
C SER A 497 4.21 -33.63 30.02
N SER A 498 4.63 -34.69 29.31
CA SER A 498 5.73 -35.57 29.74
C SER A 498 7.07 -34.84 29.90
N GLU A 499 7.22 -33.64 29.33
CA GLU A 499 8.37 -32.77 29.55
C GLU A 499 8.34 -32.15 30.95
N LYS A 500 7.24 -31.50 31.33
CA LYS A 500 7.09 -30.88 32.66
C LYS A 500 7.17 -31.90 33.79
N GLN A 501 6.60 -33.08 33.58
CA GLN A 501 6.71 -34.20 34.53
C GLN A 501 8.18 -34.61 34.73
N ARG A 502 8.96 -34.69 33.64
CA ARG A 502 10.40 -35.02 33.70
C ARG A 502 11.19 -33.93 34.41
N ASP A 503 10.99 -32.65 34.06
CA ASP A 503 11.68 -31.54 34.73
C ASP A 503 11.42 -31.54 36.25
N ILE A 504 10.17 -31.77 36.68
CA ILE A 504 9.82 -31.84 38.11
C ILE A 504 10.45 -33.06 38.78
N SER A 505 10.47 -34.21 38.10
CA SER A 505 11.17 -35.41 38.57
C SER A 505 12.69 -35.19 38.70
N ASP A 506 13.30 -34.47 37.76
CA ASP A 506 14.72 -34.13 37.77
C ASP A 506 15.04 -33.16 38.92
N ILE A 507 14.18 -32.16 39.16
CA ILE A 507 14.28 -31.26 40.32
C ILE A 507 14.22 -32.06 41.62
N ALA A 508 13.24 -32.97 41.77
CA ALA A 508 13.11 -33.80 42.96
C ALA A 508 14.33 -34.73 43.19
N THR A 509 14.92 -35.25 42.11
CA THR A 509 16.10 -36.12 42.16
C THR A 509 17.38 -35.34 42.50
N ARG A 510 17.47 -34.07 42.07
CA ARG A 510 18.63 -33.21 42.32
C ARG A 510 18.72 -32.73 43.77
N TRP A 511 17.57 -32.52 44.42
CA TRP A 511 17.49 -32.08 45.81
C TRP A 511 16.65 -33.04 46.67
N PRO A 512 17.09 -34.29 46.91
CA PRO A 512 16.28 -35.29 47.64
C PRO A 512 16.11 -34.96 49.13
N ALA A 513 17.00 -34.15 49.70
CA ALA A 513 16.97 -33.75 51.11
C ALA A 513 16.18 -32.45 51.38
N ASP A 514 15.87 -31.68 50.33
CA ASP A 514 15.13 -30.42 50.43
C ASP A 514 13.84 -30.49 49.59
N PRO A 515 12.65 -30.53 50.21
CA PRO A 515 11.40 -30.62 49.47
C PRO A 515 11.00 -29.32 48.74
N TRP A 516 11.55 -28.15 49.11
CA TRP A 516 11.06 -26.86 48.63
C TRP A 516 11.25 -26.60 47.13
N PRO A 517 12.37 -26.97 46.48
CA PRO A 517 12.51 -26.86 45.03
C PRO A 517 11.41 -27.60 44.27
N ALA A 518 11.11 -28.85 44.64
CA ALA A 518 10.08 -29.63 43.99
C ALA A 518 8.67 -29.08 44.27
N ARG A 519 8.36 -28.69 45.52
CA ARG A 519 7.07 -28.08 45.89
C ARG A 519 6.81 -26.78 45.12
N THR A 520 7.83 -25.92 45.03
CA THR A 520 7.76 -24.64 44.32
C THR A 520 7.60 -24.84 42.82
N ALA A 521 8.35 -25.79 42.23
CA ALA A 521 8.21 -26.12 40.81
C ALA A 521 6.83 -26.69 40.45
N LYS A 522 6.26 -27.56 41.30
CA LYS A 522 4.89 -28.07 41.14
C LYS A 522 3.85 -26.94 41.14
N ALA A 523 3.98 -25.99 42.07
CA ALA A 523 3.11 -24.81 42.13
C ALA A 523 3.24 -23.93 40.87
N ILE A 524 4.47 -23.65 40.41
CA ILE A 524 4.71 -22.90 39.16
C ILE A 524 4.07 -23.60 37.96
N ALA A 525 4.21 -24.93 37.86
CA ALA A 525 3.67 -25.71 36.76
C ALA A 525 2.14 -25.65 36.66
N LEU A 526 1.45 -25.69 37.81
CA LEU A 526 -0.01 -25.58 37.86
C LEU A 526 -0.51 -24.16 37.63
N LEU A 527 0.22 -23.14 38.08
CA LEU A 527 -0.19 -21.74 37.91
C LEU A 527 0.11 -21.18 36.52
N GLU A 528 1.03 -21.80 35.76
CA GLU A 528 1.37 -21.34 34.41
C GLU A 528 0.16 -21.12 33.47
N PRO A 529 -0.87 -21.99 33.43
CA PRO A 529 -2.07 -21.72 32.64
C PRO A 529 -3.03 -20.68 33.25
N VAL A 530 -2.84 -20.24 34.50
CA VAL A 530 -3.71 -19.29 35.21
C VAL A 530 -3.26 -17.86 34.91
N ARG A 531 -4.06 -17.09 34.17
CA ARG A 531 -3.68 -15.74 33.70
C ARG A 531 -3.91 -14.61 34.72
N ASP A 532 -4.79 -14.81 35.69
CA ASP A 532 -5.24 -13.79 36.65
C ASP A 532 -4.49 -13.84 37.99
N LEU A 533 -3.44 -14.67 38.09
CA LEU A 533 -2.64 -14.79 39.31
C LEU A 533 -1.14 -14.78 38.98
N PRO A 534 -0.42 -13.69 39.30
CA PRO A 534 1.02 -13.63 39.10
C PRO A 534 1.75 -14.69 39.92
N ARG A 535 2.73 -15.34 39.32
CA ARG A 535 3.60 -16.34 39.99
C ARG A 535 4.73 -15.65 40.74
N SER A 536 4.38 -14.76 41.67
CA SER A 536 5.32 -14.06 42.54
C SER A 536 5.74 -14.96 43.73
N PRO A 537 6.88 -14.68 44.39
CA PRO A 537 7.28 -15.40 45.58
C PRO A 537 6.22 -15.40 46.69
N GLU A 538 5.51 -14.28 46.88
CA GLU A 538 4.49 -14.08 47.90
C GLU A 538 3.25 -14.94 47.61
N ASN A 539 2.77 -14.94 46.35
CA ASN A 539 1.64 -15.76 45.92
C ASN A 539 1.97 -17.26 45.97
N LEU A 540 3.19 -17.66 45.58
CA LEU A 540 3.63 -19.04 45.67
C LEU A 540 3.71 -19.52 47.12
N ALA A 541 4.17 -18.67 48.04
CA ALA A 541 4.18 -18.97 49.47
C ALA A 541 2.76 -19.13 50.03
N ALA A 542 1.85 -18.21 49.71
CA ALA A 542 0.45 -18.29 50.12
C ALA A 542 -0.23 -19.60 49.68
N LEU A 543 0.10 -20.08 48.48
CA LEU A 543 -0.47 -21.31 47.91
C LEU A 543 0.18 -22.62 48.40
N LEU A 544 1.34 -22.51 49.07
CA LEU A 544 2.08 -23.62 49.66
C LEU A 544 1.99 -23.66 51.19
N TYR A 545 1.16 -22.80 51.78
CA TYR A 545 0.91 -22.73 53.22
C TYR A 545 0.07 -23.94 53.69
N ASP A 546 0.67 -24.83 54.48
CA ASP A 546 0.18 -26.19 54.71
C ASP A 546 -0.56 -26.41 56.04
N ARG A 547 -0.50 -25.47 56.98
CA ARG A 547 -1.16 -25.58 58.29
C ARG A 547 -1.66 -24.23 58.80
N VAL A 548 -2.84 -24.22 59.43
CA VAL A 548 -3.44 -23.01 60.01
C VAL A 548 -2.62 -22.38 61.15
N ASP A 549 -1.78 -23.18 61.81
CA ASP A 549 -0.90 -22.78 62.91
C ASP A 549 0.57 -22.54 62.49
N GLY A 550 0.89 -22.68 61.19
CA GLY A 550 2.25 -22.63 60.66
C GLY A 550 2.86 -21.21 60.57
N SER A 551 4.19 -21.13 60.46
CA SER A 551 4.91 -19.89 60.13
C SER A 551 4.95 -19.62 58.62
N SER A 552 5.28 -18.39 58.20
CA SER A 552 5.48 -18.07 56.78
C SER A 552 6.51 -19.00 56.12
N CYS A 553 6.18 -19.46 54.91
CA CYS A 553 7.05 -20.25 54.05
C CYS A 553 7.73 -19.43 52.93
N GLU A 554 7.53 -18.11 52.93
CA GLU A 554 8.11 -17.20 51.93
C GLU A 554 9.65 -17.28 51.82
N PRO A 555 10.43 -17.34 52.94
CA PRO A 555 11.88 -17.46 52.84
C PRO A 555 12.34 -18.73 52.10
N GLN A 556 11.67 -19.85 52.35
CA GLN A 556 11.96 -21.13 51.72
C GLN A 556 11.59 -21.12 50.23
N VAL A 557 10.49 -20.48 49.86
CA VAL A 557 10.09 -20.30 48.45
C VAL A 557 11.09 -19.43 47.71
N ARG A 558 11.55 -18.30 48.29
CA ARG A 558 12.59 -17.46 47.66
C ARG A 558 13.89 -18.23 47.43
N GLN A 559 14.35 -18.95 48.44
CA GLN A 559 15.54 -19.81 48.31
C GLN A 559 15.36 -20.87 47.21
N ALA A 560 14.18 -21.49 47.11
CA ALA A 560 13.88 -22.47 46.07
C ALA A 560 13.87 -21.83 44.66
N LEU A 561 13.31 -20.62 44.50
CA LEU A 561 13.32 -19.89 43.24
C LEU A 561 14.75 -19.57 42.78
N ASP A 562 15.61 -19.09 43.68
CA ASP A 562 17.01 -18.80 43.38
C ASP A 562 17.76 -20.05 42.89
N LEU A 563 17.56 -21.19 43.56
CA LEU A 563 18.15 -22.49 43.16
C LEU A 563 17.63 -22.95 41.79
N LEU A 564 16.33 -22.82 41.53
CA LEU A 564 15.72 -23.23 40.27
C LEU A 564 16.16 -22.33 39.09
N GLU A 565 16.34 -21.02 39.32
CA GLU A 565 16.81 -20.08 38.31
C GLU A 565 18.29 -20.29 37.97
N GLN A 566 19.15 -20.44 38.98
CA GLN A 566 20.59 -20.70 38.80
C GLN A 566 20.85 -21.96 37.97
N HIS A 567 19.98 -22.96 38.07
CA HIS A 567 20.06 -24.20 37.30
C HIS A 567 19.17 -24.23 36.05
N GLN A 568 18.63 -23.09 35.63
CA GLN A 568 17.85 -22.92 34.40
C GLN A 568 16.58 -23.79 34.33
N PHE A 569 15.99 -24.18 35.46
CA PHE A 569 14.68 -24.84 35.47
C PHE A 569 13.55 -23.83 35.29
N ILE A 570 13.71 -22.61 35.80
CA ILE A 570 12.71 -21.54 35.69
C ILE A 570 13.29 -20.27 35.08
N ARG A 571 12.42 -19.39 34.58
CA ARG A 571 12.73 -18.03 34.15
C ARG A 571 11.66 -17.05 34.59
N GLN A 572 12.01 -15.78 34.65
CA GLN A 572 11.03 -14.72 34.85
C GLN A 572 10.28 -14.43 33.53
N SER A 573 8.95 -14.35 33.63
CA SER A 573 8.04 -13.93 32.55
C SER A 573 7.20 -12.74 33.03
N GLU A 574 6.42 -12.12 32.14
CA GLU A 574 5.56 -10.99 32.51
C GLU A 574 4.54 -11.34 33.61
N GLN A 575 4.13 -12.61 33.67
CA GLN A 575 3.17 -13.15 34.63
C GLN A 575 3.86 -13.88 35.81
N GLY A 576 5.12 -13.55 36.12
CA GLY A 576 5.93 -14.17 37.18
C GLY A 576 6.79 -15.36 36.71
N TRP A 577 7.21 -16.22 37.64
CA TRP A 577 8.10 -17.36 37.36
C TRP A 577 7.42 -18.44 36.50
N LYS A 578 8.15 -18.99 35.51
CA LYS A 578 7.69 -20.05 34.60
C LYS A 578 8.76 -21.13 34.44
N LEU A 579 8.38 -22.39 34.26
CA LEU A 579 9.30 -23.47 33.85
C LEU A 579 9.83 -23.23 32.42
N GLN A 580 11.13 -23.42 32.21
CA GLN A 580 11.75 -23.29 30.89
C GLN A 580 11.52 -24.56 30.07
N THR A 581 11.05 -24.42 28.82
CA THR A 581 10.99 -25.55 27.88
C THR A 581 12.38 -25.89 27.33
N ALA A 582 12.54 -27.09 26.78
CA ALA A 582 13.78 -27.50 26.12
C ALA A 582 14.18 -26.54 24.97
N GLN A 583 13.20 -26.03 24.19
CA GLN A 583 13.47 -25.02 23.16
C GLN A 583 13.85 -23.65 23.76
N GLU A 584 13.28 -23.25 24.89
CA GLU A 584 13.65 -22.00 25.57
C GLU A 584 15.08 -22.07 26.15
N LYS A 585 15.49 -23.25 26.65
CA LYS A 585 16.86 -23.52 27.10
C LYS A 585 17.86 -23.44 25.93
N SER A 586 17.52 -23.99 24.77
CA SER A 586 18.36 -23.87 23.56
C SER A 586 18.41 -22.43 23.04
N TRP A 587 17.29 -21.71 23.02
CA TRP A 587 17.22 -20.29 22.66
C TRP A 587 18.16 -19.43 23.51
N THR A 588 18.12 -19.63 24.83
CA THR A 588 18.96 -18.87 25.77
C THR A 588 20.45 -19.14 25.55
N THR A 589 20.80 -20.41 25.26
CA THR A 589 22.18 -20.81 24.96
C THR A 589 22.66 -20.18 23.65
N GLU A 590 21.84 -20.22 22.59
CA GLU A 590 22.15 -19.64 21.29
C GLU A 590 22.30 -18.11 21.36
N ARG A 591 21.38 -17.44 22.07
CA ARG A 591 21.42 -15.99 22.30
C ARG A 591 22.71 -15.56 22.99
N ASN A 592 23.09 -16.25 24.05
CA ASN A 592 24.28 -15.89 24.85
C ASN A 592 25.59 -16.10 24.07
N ALA A 593 25.58 -16.93 23.01
CA ALA A 593 26.73 -17.12 22.12
C ALA A 593 26.97 -15.93 21.17
N LYS A 594 25.99 -15.05 20.95
CA LYS A 594 26.14 -13.85 20.11
C LYS A 594 26.87 -12.74 20.88
N THR A 595 27.94 -12.22 20.28
CA THR A 595 28.76 -11.14 20.87
C THR A 595 29.09 -10.12 19.77
N PRO A 596 28.84 -8.81 19.99
CA PRO A 596 29.07 -7.79 18.97
C PRO A 596 30.55 -7.51 18.73
N SER A 597 30.93 -7.32 17.47
CA SER A 597 32.20 -6.75 17.04
C SER A 597 32.26 -5.23 17.31
N PRO A 598 33.46 -4.61 17.35
CA PRO A 598 33.60 -3.16 17.54
C PRO A 598 32.83 -2.33 16.50
N ARG A 599 32.71 -2.83 15.26
CA ARG A 599 31.95 -2.17 14.20
C ARG A 599 30.45 -2.16 14.52
N GLU A 600 29.89 -3.30 14.90
CA GLU A 600 28.46 -3.45 15.22
C GLU A 600 28.08 -2.65 16.47
N ARG A 601 29.00 -2.54 17.44
CA ARG A 601 28.83 -1.64 18.60
C ARG A 601 28.64 -0.19 18.16
N ASN A 602 29.49 0.29 17.24
CA ASN A 602 29.39 1.65 16.72
C ASN A 602 28.12 1.85 15.88
N GLU A 603 27.68 0.86 15.11
CA GLU A 603 26.42 0.91 14.36
C GLU A 603 25.22 1.02 15.31
N ILE A 604 25.18 0.26 16.40
CA ILE A 604 24.12 0.35 17.42
C ILE A 604 24.11 1.72 18.10
N LEU A 605 25.28 2.27 18.44
CA LEU A 605 25.38 3.60 19.03
C LEU A 605 24.96 4.70 18.05
N GLU A 606 25.32 4.57 16.78
CA GLU A 606 24.89 5.48 15.71
C GLU A 606 23.37 5.50 15.59
N ASP A 607 22.71 4.34 15.55
CA ASP A 607 21.25 4.23 15.47
C ASP A 607 20.58 4.96 16.66
N VAL A 608 21.09 4.74 17.88
CA VAL A 608 20.53 5.37 19.10
C VAL A 608 20.74 6.88 19.06
N LEU A 609 21.89 7.36 18.57
CA LEU A 609 22.16 8.79 18.42
C LEU A 609 21.27 9.41 17.33
N GLU A 610 21.08 8.77 16.17
CA GLU A 610 20.15 9.24 15.13
C GLU A 610 18.72 9.34 15.70
N GLN A 611 18.28 8.35 16.49
CA GLN A 611 16.98 8.39 17.16
C GLN A 611 16.87 9.56 18.16
N ILE A 612 17.89 9.82 18.98
CA ILE A 612 17.88 10.94 19.93
C ILE A 612 17.80 12.29 19.20
N TRP A 613 18.61 12.48 18.16
CA TRP A 613 18.67 13.74 17.40
C TRP A 613 17.54 13.88 16.37
N SER A 614 16.73 12.84 16.15
CA SER A 614 15.48 12.95 15.41
C SER A 614 14.41 13.80 16.13
N ASP A 615 14.55 13.99 17.45
CA ASP A 615 13.68 14.85 18.24
C ASP A 615 13.83 16.31 17.77
N THR A 616 12.72 16.92 17.33
CA THR A 616 12.67 18.31 16.88
C THR A 616 13.09 19.32 17.96
N SER A 617 12.97 18.97 19.24
CA SER A 617 13.40 19.82 20.35
C SER A 617 14.93 19.87 20.51
N LEU A 618 15.64 18.90 19.94
CA LEU A 618 17.10 18.82 19.95
C LEU A 618 17.71 19.20 18.60
N SER A 619 17.05 18.92 17.49
CA SER A 619 17.55 19.22 16.14
C SER A 619 17.21 20.63 15.63
N ARG A 620 16.36 21.38 16.34
CA ARG A 620 15.97 22.74 15.94
C ARG A 620 16.11 23.72 17.09
N TYR A 621 16.67 24.89 16.79
CA TYR A 621 16.80 26.00 17.72
C TYR A 621 16.11 27.25 17.17
N ARG A 622 15.34 27.96 17.99
CA ARG A 622 14.64 29.18 17.59
C ARG A 622 15.25 30.40 18.28
N GLN A 623 15.68 31.38 17.50
CA GLN A 623 16.11 32.70 17.97
C GLN A 623 15.24 33.77 17.34
N GLY A 624 14.49 34.48 18.18
CA GLY A 624 13.48 35.44 17.73
C GLY A 624 12.47 34.81 16.76
N ASN A 625 12.46 35.30 15.51
CA ASN A 625 11.56 34.84 14.46
C ASN A 625 12.17 33.79 13.52
N ARG A 626 13.46 33.44 13.66
CA ARG A 626 14.12 32.43 12.82
C ARG A 626 14.33 31.11 13.58
N THR A 627 14.19 30.01 12.86
CA THR A 627 14.50 28.66 13.35
C THR A 627 15.69 28.08 12.58
N PHE A 628 16.72 27.67 13.31
CA PHE A 628 17.96 27.07 12.82
C PHE A 628 17.91 25.55 12.98
N ARG A 629 18.38 24.82 11.98
CA ARG A 629 18.57 23.37 12.05
C ARG A 629 19.99 23.03 12.45
N LEU A 630 20.12 22.18 13.46
CA LEU A 630 21.41 21.67 13.92
C LEU A 630 21.84 20.51 13.01
N GLY A 631 23.03 20.62 12.43
CA GLY A 631 23.68 19.54 11.69
C GLY A 631 24.57 18.75 12.60
N VAL A 632 24.02 17.70 13.22
CA VAL A 632 24.74 16.89 14.19
C VAL A 632 25.54 15.80 13.50
N ARG A 633 26.82 15.69 13.83
CA ARG A 633 27.73 14.69 13.24
C ARG A 633 28.45 13.94 14.34
N TRP A 634 28.73 12.68 14.10
CA TRP A 634 29.65 11.88 14.91
C TRP A 634 30.80 11.39 14.02
N GLY A 635 32.00 11.92 14.25
CA GLY A 635 33.12 11.73 13.32
C GLY A 635 32.78 12.30 11.93
N SER A 636 32.87 11.47 10.89
CA SER A 636 32.49 11.85 9.52
C SER A 636 31.00 11.65 9.20
N ARG A 637 30.24 10.97 10.08
CA ARG A 637 28.87 10.51 9.82
C ARG A 637 27.83 11.56 10.24
N PRO A 638 26.87 11.93 9.37
CA PRO A 638 25.78 12.84 9.72
C PRO A 638 24.64 12.08 10.44
N LEU A 639 24.26 12.56 11.63
CA LEU A 639 23.15 12.00 12.43
C LEU A 639 21.82 12.70 12.14
N THR A 640 21.84 13.92 11.63
CA THR A 640 20.65 14.68 11.22
C THR A 640 20.55 14.80 9.71
N ARG A 641 19.34 14.72 9.17
CA ARG A 641 19.08 14.82 7.72
C ARG A 641 18.73 16.26 7.30
N GLY A 642 19.27 16.70 6.16
CA GLY A 642 18.98 18.01 5.56
C GLY A 642 20.17 18.97 5.60
N GLU A 643 19.96 20.20 5.10
CA GLU A 643 20.96 21.26 5.14
C GLU A 643 21.20 21.72 6.60
N SER A 644 22.47 21.67 7.00
CA SER A 644 22.95 22.07 8.32
C SER A 644 23.17 23.57 8.38
N GLU A 645 22.48 24.27 9.28
CA GLU A 645 22.69 25.72 9.52
C GLU A 645 23.63 25.96 10.71
N VAL A 646 23.66 25.04 11.68
CA VAL A 646 24.59 25.10 12.81
C VAL A 646 25.25 23.74 12.98
N PRO A 647 26.54 23.59 12.62
CA PRO A 647 27.24 22.31 12.72
C PRO A 647 27.59 21.98 14.17
N LEU A 648 27.18 20.81 14.64
CA LEU A 648 27.46 20.27 15.97
C LEU A 648 28.18 18.92 15.85
N LEU A 649 29.43 18.85 16.29
CA LEU A 649 30.26 17.66 16.23
C LEU A 649 30.32 16.96 17.59
N LEU A 650 29.85 15.72 17.63
CA LEU A 650 29.91 14.87 18.80
C LEU A 650 31.25 14.11 18.84
N ARG A 651 31.88 14.10 20.03
CA ARG A 651 33.05 13.28 20.34
C ARG A 651 32.74 12.39 21.54
N ILE A 652 33.07 11.11 21.41
CA ILE A 652 32.79 10.09 22.42
C ILE A 652 34.12 9.57 22.94
N SER A 653 34.22 9.47 24.27
CA SER A 653 35.36 8.88 24.94
C SER A 653 34.98 7.61 25.69
N ASP A 654 35.86 6.60 25.64
CA ASP A 654 35.65 5.26 26.21
C ASP A 654 36.06 5.18 27.70
N ASP A 655 36.88 6.10 28.21
CA ASP A 655 37.26 6.16 29.63
C ASP A 655 37.58 7.58 30.13
N ALA A 656 37.71 7.76 31.45
CA ALA A 656 37.91 9.08 32.07
C ALA A 656 39.25 9.75 31.71
N ASN A 657 40.30 8.98 31.38
CA ASN A 657 41.60 9.53 31.02
C ASN A 657 41.62 9.98 29.56
N ALA A 658 40.92 9.26 28.68
CA ALA A 658 40.71 9.63 27.29
C ALA A 658 39.76 10.84 27.16
N PHE A 659 38.88 11.07 28.14
CA PHE A 659 37.94 12.19 28.13
C PHE A 659 38.64 13.55 28.23
N GLU A 660 39.65 13.68 29.09
CA GLU A 660 40.43 14.91 29.23
C GLU A 660 41.24 15.22 27.95
N ALA A 661 41.85 14.21 27.33
CA ALA A 661 42.59 14.37 26.08
C ALA A 661 41.70 14.79 24.90
N GLU A 662 40.49 14.23 24.81
CA GLU A 662 39.53 14.60 23.77
C GLU A 662 38.97 16.02 23.98
N CYS A 663 38.81 16.43 25.25
CA CYS A 663 38.43 17.80 25.61
C CYS A 663 39.50 18.83 25.20
N GLU A 664 40.79 18.54 25.39
CA GLU A 664 41.87 19.40 24.93
C GLU A 664 41.90 19.51 23.40
N THR A 665 41.77 18.38 22.71
CA THR A 665 41.72 18.33 21.23
C THR A 665 40.55 19.15 20.68
N ALA A 666 39.34 18.97 21.21
CA ALA A 666 38.17 19.74 20.81
C ALA A 666 38.35 21.25 21.07
N ARG A 667 39.02 21.62 22.16
CA ARG A 667 39.31 23.02 22.48
C ARG A 667 40.27 23.65 21.46
N ASP A 668 41.31 22.94 21.05
CA ASP A 668 42.28 23.46 20.07
C ASP A 668 41.73 23.48 18.64
N GLU A 669 40.99 22.46 18.21
CA GLU A 669 40.32 22.43 16.90
C GLU A 669 39.30 23.56 16.76
N SER A 670 38.52 23.82 17.82
CA SER A 670 37.53 24.93 17.84
C SER A 670 38.17 26.32 17.76
N ARG A 671 39.49 26.47 17.99
CA ARG A 671 40.23 27.74 17.83
C ARG A 671 40.83 27.93 16.44
N GLY A 672 41.13 26.84 15.75
CA GLY A 672 41.83 26.83 14.47
C GLY A 672 40.87 26.80 13.28
N ASP A 673 41.05 25.78 12.43
CA ASP A 673 40.35 25.66 11.13
C ASP A 673 38.84 25.41 11.26
N HIS A 674 38.34 24.99 12.43
CA HIS A 674 36.93 24.66 12.70
C HIS A 674 36.24 25.69 13.62
N ARG A 675 36.60 26.98 13.52
CA ARG A 675 36.08 28.07 14.36
C ARG A 675 34.57 28.34 14.28
N ASP A 676 33.91 27.80 13.26
CA ASP A 676 32.47 27.94 13.01
C ASP A 676 31.69 26.66 13.37
N GLU A 677 32.36 25.65 13.96
CA GLU A 677 31.77 24.40 14.44
C GLU A 677 31.68 24.35 15.97
N VAL A 678 30.62 23.72 16.47
CA VAL A 678 30.43 23.46 17.91
C VAL A 678 30.84 22.03 18.20
N PHE A 679 31.72 21.83 19.18
CA PHE A 679 32.13 20.49 19.61
C PHE A 679 31.42 20.13 20.92
N TRP A 680 30.94 18.90 21.03
CA TRP A 680 30.35 18.36 22.26
C TRP A 680 31.00 17.02 22.62
N VAL A 681 31.72 17.00 23.74
CA VAL A 681 32.49 15.84 24.20
C VAL A 681 31.76 15.20 25.39
N PHE A 682 31.55 13.88 25.35
CA PHE A 682 30.94 13.11 26.44
C PHE A 682 31.56 11.70 26.57
N SER A 683 31.45 11.09 27.75
CA SER A 683 31.99 9.75 28.03
C SER A 683 30.89 8.70 28.18
N LEU A 684 31.14 7.47 27.72
CA LEU A 684 30.25 6.32 27.97
C LEU A 684 30.78 5.50 29.16
N ASN A 685 29.89 5.09 30.07
CA ASN A 685 30.21 4.26 31.24
C ASN A 685 30.05 2.76 30.93
N ASN A 686 30.79 1.87 31.64
CA ASN A 686 30.70 0.40 31.51
C ASN A 686 29.27 -0.21 31.45
N PRO A 687 28.25 0.28 32.20
CA PRO A 687 26.88 -0.24 32.10
C PRO A 687 26.21 -0.06 30.72
N LEU A 688 26.66 0.89 29.90
CA LEU A 688 26.19 1.07 28.52
C LEU A 688 26.66 -0.07 27.62
N ASP A 689 27.87 -0.58 27.88
CA ASP A 689 28.51 -1.63 27.09
C ASP A 689 27.73 -2.96 27.21
N GLU A 690 27.23 -3.27 28.40
CA GLU A 690 26.33 -4.42 28.62
C GLU A 690 25.00 -4.28 27.87
N GLN A 691 24.40 -3.08 27.86
CA GLN A 691 23.15 -2.85 27.14
C GLN A 691 23.33 -2.96 25.61
N VAL A 692 24.47 -2.50 25.08
CA VAL A 692 24.81 -2.66 23.66
C VAL A 692 24.95 -4.15 23.30
N VAL A 693 25.63 -4.95 24.15
CA VAL A 693 25.74 -6.40 23.96
C VAL A 693 24.38 -7.08 24.00
N GLU A 694 23.52 -6.73 24.96
CA GLU A 694 22.18 -7.30 25.07
C GLU A 694 21.27 -6.92 23.88
N LEU A 695 21.34 -5.68 23.40
CA LEU A 695 20.59 -5.23 22.23
C LEU A 695 21.08 -5.93 20.95
N HIS A 696 22.39 -6.10 20.78
CA HIS A 696 22.95 -6.86 19.66
C HIS A 696 22.46 -8.31 19.66
N ARG A 697 22.54 -9.00 20.82
CA ARG A 697 22.02 -10.37 20.98
C ARG A 697 20.57 -10.48 20.55
N SER A 698 19.73 -9.53 20.99
CA SER A 698 18.32 -9.52 20.64
C SER A 698 18.09 -9.24 19.15
N ARG A 699 18.79 -8.27 18.54
CA ARG A 699 18.69 -7.97 17.09
C ARG A 699 19.10 -9.17 16.23
N GLU A 700 20.19 -9.87 16.58
CA GLU A 700 20.65 -11.07 15.87
C GLU A 700 19.66 -12.23 15.95
N MET A 701 19.11 -12.50 17.15
CA MET A 701 18.09 -13.53 17.32
C MET A 701 16.80 -13.19 16.54
N ILE A 702 16.39 -11.92 16.56
CA ILE A 702 15.23 -11.47 15.78
C ILE A 702 15.48 -11.68 14.29
N ASN A 703 16.63 -11.23 13.76
CA ASN A 703 16.97 -11.39 12.35
C ASN A 703 17.00 -12.86 11.92
N LEU A 704 17.65 -13.72 12.70
CA LEU A 704 17.78 -15.14 12.41
C LEU A 704 16.40 -15.84 12.34
N TYR A 705 15.55 -15.62 13.34
CA TYR A 705 14.26 -16.30 13.43
C TYR A 705 13.15 -15.62 12.59
N GLU A 706 13.28 -14.34 12.24
CA GLU A 706 12.44 -13.73 11.20
C GLU A 706 12.73 -14.30 9.82
N GLN A 707 14.00 -14.56 9.51
CA GLN A 707 14.37 -15.26 8.28
C GLN A 707 13.84 -16.71 8.27
N ALA A 708 13.95 -17.43 9.38
CA ALA A 708 13.36 -18.76 9.52
C ALA A 708 11.83 -18.75 9.39
N ARG A 709 11.16 -17.74 9.95
CA ARG A 709 9.71 -17.52 9.80
C ARG A 709 9.32 -17.25 8.34
N ALA A 710 10.10 -16.44 7.61
CA ALA A 710 9.87 -16.19 6.19
C ALA A 710 10.01 -17.46 5.33
N ARG A 711 10.80 -18.44 5.78
CA ARG A 711 10.95 -19.76 5.15
C ARG A 711 9.95 -20.82 5.64
N ASN A 712 9.03 -20.47 6.55
CA ASN A 712 8.11 -21.40 7.22
C ASN A 712 8.81 -22.53 8.01
N GLU A 713 10.03 -22.29 8.50
CA GLU A 713 10.84 -23.27 9.25
C GLU A 713 10.74 -23.09 10.78
N ILE A 714 9.92 -22.15 11.26
CA ILE A 714 9.81 -21.83 12.69
C ILE A 714 8.75 -22.70 13.39
N SER A 715 9.10 -23.27 14.53
CA SER A 715 8.16 -23.99 15.40
C SER A 715 7.28 -23.03 16.22
N GLY A 716 6.14 -23.51 16.72
CA GLY A 716 5.24 -22.71 17.58
C GLY A 716 5.92 -22.10 18.82
N PRO A 717 6.74 -22.86 19.58
CA PRO A 717 7.51 -22.32 20.69
C PRO A 717 8.53 -21.25 20.27
N GLU A 718 9.25 -21.44 19.16
CA GLU A 718 10.22 -20.45 18.66
C GLU A 718 9.54 -19.16 18.21
N ALA A 719 8.32 -19.23 17.65
CA ALA A 719 7.54 -18.03 17.32
C ALA A 719 7.15 -17.22 18.57
N THR A 720 6.91 -17.91 19.69
CA THR A 720 6.65 -17.26 20.99
C THR A 720 7.93 -16.61 21.53
N SER A 721 9.07 -17.34 21.52
CA SER A 721 10.37 -16.80 21.93
C SER A 721 10.79 -15.59 21.09
N LEU A 722 10.53 -15.59 19.78
CA LEU A 722 10.77 -14.46 18.89
C LEU A 722 9.94 -13.22 19.31
N THR A 723 8.69 -13.44 19.73
CA THR A 723 7.82 -12.35 20.19
C THR A 723 8.28 -11.76 21.53
N ASP A 724 8.68 -12.63 22.47
CA ASP A 724 9.31 -12.23 23.74
C ASP A 724 10.61 -11.45 23.49
N GLU A 725 11.45 -11.90 22.54
CA GLU A 725 12.73 -11.27 22.22
C GLU A 725 12.56 -9.89 21.57
N LYS A 726 11.54 -9.69 20.71
CA LYS A 726 11.18 -8.36 20.19
C LYS A 726 10.81 -7.39 21.30
N SER A 727 9.99 -7.85 22.25
CA SER A 727 9.59 -7.05 23.41
C SER A 727 10.77 -6.74 24.32
N ARG A 728 11.73 -7.68 24.46
CA ARG A 728 13.00 -7.45 25.15
C ARG A 728 13.86 -6.42 24.43
N ALA A 729 14.02 -6.52 23.12
CA ALA A 729 14.83 -5.59 22.32
C ALA A 729 14.36 -4.15 22.51
N LEU A 730 13.05 -3.90 22.43
CA LEU A 730 12.46 -2.58 22.66
C LEU A 730 12.78 -2.04 24.07
N ARG A 731 12.64 -2.87 25.11
CA ARG A 731 12.96 -2.47 26.49
C ARG A 731 14.44 -2.15 26.70
N VAL A 732 15.34 -2.93 26.08
CA VAL A 732 16.79 -2.69 26.17
C VAL A 732 17.17 -1.44 25.37
N GLU A 733 16.59 -1.24 24.19
CA GLU A 733 16.80 -0.06 23.35
C GLU A 733 16.34 1.23 24.03
N ASP A 734 15.15 1.25 24.64
CA ASP A 734 14.66 2.39 25.41
C ASP A 734 15.59 2.73 26.58
N ARG A 735 16.07 1.71 27.29
CA ARG A 735 16.97 1.86 28.43
C ARG A 735 18.35 2.37 28.00
N LEU A 736 18.88 1.84 26.90
CA LEU A 736 20.13 2.31 26.28
C LEU A 736 20.00 3.78 25.86
N ARG A 737 18.90 4.16 25.20
CA ARG A 737 18.60 5.54 24.80
C ARG A 737 18.58 6.49 26.00
N GLU A 738 17.93 6.11 27.09
CA GLU A 738 17.93 6.92 28.32
C GLU A 738 19.33 7.11 28.92
N GLN A 739 20.14 6.06 28.94
CA GLN A 739 21.50 6.12 29.44
C GLN A 739 22.40 6.99 28.54
N VAL A 740 22.30 6.87 27.21
CA VAL A 740 23.03 7.73 26.26
C VAL A 740 22.59 9.19 26.41
N ARG A 741 21.29 9.46 26.60
CA ARG A 741 20.77 10.82 26.85
C ARG A 741 21.33 11.42 28.15
N LYS A 742 21.48 10.61 29.20
CA LYS A 742 22.13 11.03 30.45
C LYS A 742 23.62 11.32 30.26
N ALA A 743 24.33 10.47 29.52
CA ALA A 743 25.75 10.67 29.21
C ALA A 743 25.97 11.97 28.40
N LEU A 744 25.15 12.21 27.38
CA LEU A 744 25.15 13.47 26.62
C LEU A 744 24.92 14.69 27.52
N ALA A 745 24.00 14.60 28.48
CA ALA A 745 23.70 15.68 29.41
C ALA A 745 24.82 15.95 30.44
N GLN A 746 25.81 15.06 30.56
CA GLN A 746 26.98 15.21 31.42
C GLN A 746 28.24 15.68 30.66
N GLY A 747 28.13 15.90 29.35
CA GLY A 747 29.25 16.33 28.51
C GLY A 747 29.66 17.80 28.66
N ASN A 748 30.66 18.19 27.88
CA ASN A 748 31.19 19.56 27.79
C ASN A 748 31.15 20.06 26.34
N GLY A 749 30.73 21.31 26.16
CA GLY A 749 30.71 22.00 24.88
C GLY A 749 31.92 22.90 24.67
N TYR A 750 32.38 23.02 23.42
CA TYR A 750 33.47 23.91 23.03
C TYR A 750 33.10 24.67 21.76
N PHE A 751 33.30 26.00 21.79
CA PHE A 751 33.12 26.88 20.65
C PHE A 751 34.14 28.01 20.72
N ARG A 752 34.88 28.26 19.62
CA ARG A 752 35.95 29.27 19.54
C ARG A 752 36.97 29.20 20.69
N GLY A 753 37.25 27.98 21.16
CA GLY A 753 38.20 27.73 22.25
C GLY A 753 37.70 28.00 23.67
N VAL A 754 36.41 28.29 23.82
CA VAL A 754 35.78 28.54 25.12
C VAL A 754 34.99 27.30 25.55
N GLU A 755 35.24 26.83 26.77
CA GLU A 755 34.55 25.68 27.35
C GLU A 755 33.20 26.08 27.96
N ARG A 756 32.23 25.19 27.82
CA ARG A 756 30.90 25.26 28.44
C ARG A 756 30.55 23.94 29.09
N GLN A 757 30.52 23.95 30.41
CA GLN A 757 30.15 22.77 31.19
C GLN A 757 28.64 22.58 31.18
N SER A 758 28.18 21.35 31.01
CA SER A 758 26.76 20.98 31.01
C SER A 758 25.99 21.52 32.23
N ALA A 759 26.59 21.46 33.42
CA ALA A 759 25.99 21.93 34.67
C ALA A 759 25.62 23.43 34.66
N ALA A 760 26.33 24.26 33.89
CA ALA A 760 26.03 25.68 33.73
C ALA A 760 24.95 25.96 32.67
N LEU A 761 24.71 25.00 31.77
CA LEU A 761 23.81 25.16 30.64
C LEU A 761 22.39 24.65 30.92
N GLY A 762 22.17 23.67 31.81
CA GLY A 762 20.81 23.22 32.14
C GLY A 762 20.73 21.88 32.86
N ALA A 763 19.54 21.50 33.32
CA ALA A 763 19.33 20.26 34.08
C ALA A 763 19.06 19.04 33.19
N ASN A 764 18.67 19.26 31.94
CA ASN A 764 18.39 18.20 30.96
C ASN A 764 18.98 18.55 29.58
N LEU A 765 19.15 17.54 28.73
CA LEU A 765 19.81 17.69 27.42
C LEU A 765 19.16 18.75 26.53
N THR A 766 17.83 18.88 26.56
CA THR A 766 17.10 19.86 25.74
C THR A 766 17.40 21.29 26.17
N GLU A 767 17.44 21.55 27.48
CA GLU A 767 17.85 22.85 28.02
C GLU A 767 19.32 23.16 27.71
N ILE A 768 20.19 22.17 27.87
CA ILE A 768 21.63 22.29 27.62
C ILE A 768 21.88 22.69 26.16
N VAL A 769 21.31 21.97 25.20
CA VAL A 769 21.45 22.28 23.76
C VAL A 769 20.88 23.65 23.45
N ARG A 770 19.68 23.98 23.96
CA ARG A 770 19.06 25.30 23.72
C ARG A 770 19.92 26.45 24.24
N ASN A 771 20.45 26.32 25.45
CA ASN A 771 21.25 27.38 26.07
C ASN A 771 22.64 27.48 25.44
N LEU A 772 23.24 26.36 25.02
CA LEU A 772 24.46 26.36 24.22
C LEU A 772 24.26 27.09 22.90
N MET A 773 23.17 26.79 22.18
CA MET A 773 22.85 27.47 20.92
C MET A 773 22.53 28.95 21.13
N ALA A 774 21.95 29.34 22.26
CA ALA A 774 21.68 30.75 22.58
C ALA A 774 22.95 31.60 22.73
N GLU A 775 24.08 30.99 23.09
CA GLU A 775 25.37 31.66 23.12
C GLU A 775 26.09 31.62 21.77
N VAL A 776 25.98 30.51 21.04
CA VAL A 776 26.72 30.29 19.79
C VAL A 776 26.08 31.00 18.58
N VAL A 777 24.76 30.93 18.43
CA VAL A 777 24.07 31.42 17.22
C VAL A 777 24.24 32.94 17.01
N PRO A 778 24.21 33.82 18.03
CA PRO A 778 24.54 35.23 17.87
C PRO A 778 25.94 35.48 17.26
N ASP A 779 26.94 34.69 17.67
CA ASP A 779 28.33 34.81 17.20
C ASP A 779 28.55 34.20 15.80
N LEU A 780 27.74 33.20 15.43
CA LEU A 780 27.73 32.63 14.08
C LEU A 780 26.95 33.49 13.08
N TYR A 781 25.98 34.28 13.54
CA TYR A 781 25.05 35.06 12.72
C TYR A 781 24.95 36.51 13.21
N GLU A 782 26.09 37.22 13.23
CA GLU A 782 26.21 38.59 13.75
C GLU A 782 25.22 39.59 13.12
N LYS A 783 24.86 39.42 11.84
CA LYS A 783 23.93 40.29 11.11
C LYS A 783 22.48 39.78 11.07
N LEU A 784 22.12 38.79 11.89
CA LEU A 784 20.76 38.23 11.92
C LEU A 784 19.69 39.29 12.23
N GLU A 785 19.93 40.13 13.24
CA GLU A 785 18.97 41.15 13.69
C GLU A 785 18.70 42.25 12.66
N MET A 786 19.56 42.38 11.64
CA MET A 786 19.38 43.31 10.51
C MET A 786 18.22 42.88 9.60
N GLY A 787 17.94 41.57 9.49
CA GLY A 787 16.95 41.02 8.56
C GLY A 787 15.91 40.09 9.19
N ALA A 788 16.04 39.72 10.46
CA ALA A 788 15.08 38.86 11.15
C ALA A 788 13.80 39.64 11.55
N ARG A 789 12.89 39.87 10.61
CA ARG A 789 11.55 40.47 10.83
C ARG A 789 10.44 39.54 10.35
N PRO A 790 9.26 39.55 11.00
CA PRO A 790 8.15 38.70 10.57
C PRO A 790 7.56 39.22 9.26
N LEU A 791 7.45 38.34 8.25
CA LEU A 791 6.83 38.62 6.95
C LEU A 791 5.58 37.76 6.76
N ARG A 792 4.60 38.28 6.00
CA ARG A 792 3.36 37.59 5.62
C ARG A 792 3.47 36.92 4.24
N GLY A 793 4.51 37.23 3.48
CA GLY A 793 4.85 36.63 2.18
C GLY A 793 4.36 37.41 0.96
N ASN A 794 3.49 38.41 1.14
CA ASN A 794 2.97 39.24 0.04
C ASN A 794 3.61 40.63 -0.04
N GLU A 795 4.52 40.96 0.87
CA GLU A 795 5.19 42.26 0.93
C GLU A 795 5.96 42.62 -0.36
N PRO A 796 6.71 41.71 -1.04
CA PRO A 796 7.36 42.02 -2.31
C PRO A 796 6.39 42.47 -3.41
N GLU A 797 5.18 41.90 -3.44
CA GLU A 797 4.14 42.28 -4.40
C GLU A 797 3.52 43.64 -4.05
N LEU A 798 3.28 43.89 -2.75
CA LEU A 798 2.72 45.15 -2.26
C LEU A 798 3.62 46.34 -2.61
N ILE A 799 4.94 46.22 -2.41
CA ILE A 799 5.87 47.29 -2.75
C ILE A 799 5.91 47.53 -4.25
N LEU A 800 5.85 46.50 -5.10
CA LEU A 800 5.86 46.69 -6.56
C LEU A 800 4.54 47.31 -7.08
N LYS A 801 3.38 46.97 -6.50
CA LYS A 801 2.06 47.46 -6.95
C LYS A 801 1.63 48.81 -6.36
N ALA A 802 2.22 49.25 -5.26
CA ALA A 802 1.74 50.42 -4.54
C ALA A 802 1.69 51.67 -5.44
N ALA A 803 0.49 52.25 -5.62
CA ALA A 803 0.35 53.58 -6.21
C ALA A 803 0.78 54.69 -5.22
N ASN A 804 0.66 54.42 -3.91
CA ASN A 804 1.08 55.33 -2.83
C ASN A 804 1.90 54.55 -1.79
N LEU A 805 3.12 55.01 -1.53
CA LEU A 805 4.05 54.38 -0.61
C LEU A 805 3.72 54.59 0.88
N ARG A 806 2.75 55.45 1.24
CA ARG A 806 2.29 55.66 2.65
C ARG A 806 1.42 54.54 3.21
N GLY A 807 0.85 53.68 2.35
CA GLY A 807 -0.14 52.65 2.73
C GLY A 807 0.45 51.26 3.01
N LEU A 808 1.78 51.13 2.99
CA LEU A 808 2.45 49.83 3.08
C LEU A 808 2.49 49.27 4.53
N PRO A 809 2.74 47.97 4.72
CA PRO A 809 2.91 47.36 6.04
C PRO A 809 4.03 48.00 6.89
N ARG A 810 3.97 47.83 8.22
CA ARG A 810 4.95 48.41 9.17
C ARG A 810 6.40 48.02 8.89
N VAL A 811 6.64 46.84 8.30
CA VAL A 811 7.98 46.34 7.99
C VAL A 811 8.79 47.25 7.06
N PHE A 812 8.13 48.08 6.25
CA PHE A 812 8.78 48.99 5.30
C PHE A 812 9.32 50.28 5.94
N TYR A 813 8.89 50.62 7.16
CA TYR A 813 9.23 51.88 7.83
C TYR A 813 10.25 51.67 8.95
N GLN A 814 10.40 52.64 9.85
CA GLN A 814 11.44 52.66 10.87
C GLN A 814 11.31 51.52 11.92
N PRO A 815 12.43 51.12 12.57
CA PRO A 815 12.44 50.19 13.70
C PRO A 815 11.53 50.65 14.87
N PRO A 816 11.08 49.75 15.79
CA PRO A 816 11.63 48.42 16.07
C PRO A 816 11.15 47.29 15.14
N ASP A 817 9.94 47.39 14.58
CA ASP A 817 9.34 46.30 13.77
C ASP A 817 9.64 46.42 12.26
N GLY A 818 10.28 47.50 11.82
CA GLY A 818 10.57 47.79 10.40
C GLY A 818 12.05 47.85 10.03
N LEU A 819 12.31 47.93 8.72
CA LEU A 819 13.62 47.85 8.05
C LEU A 819 14.09 49.18 7.42
N GLU A 820 13.32 50.26 7.60
CA GLU A 820 13.61 51.59 7.05
C GLU A 820 13.73 51.64 5.51
N LEU A 821 13.03 50.75 4.81
CA LEU A 821 13.02 50.67 3.34
C LEU A 821 12.32 51.87 2.67
N ILE A 822 11.52 52.62 3.42
CA ILE A 822 10.84 53.85 2.98
C ILE A 822 11.17 54.99 3.95
N ARG A 823 11.57 56.13 3.40
CA ARG A 823 11.83 57.37 4.14
C ARG A 823 10.98 58.52 3.59
N MET A 824 10.78 59.57 4.39
CA MET A 824 10.06 60.76 3.96
C MET A 824 11.08 61.84 3.55
N GLU A 825 11.05 62.27 2.29
CA GLU A 825 11.79 63.43 1.78
C GLU A 825 10.80 64.50 1.33
N ASP A 826 10.93 65.73 1.85
CA ASP A 826 10.01 66.85 1.57
C ASP A 826 8.51 66.46 1.69
N ASP A 827 8.18 65.72 2.74
CA ASP A 827 6.85 65.15 3.03
C ASP A 827 6.34 64.13 1.99
N LYS A 828 7.18 63.65 1.08
CA LYS A 828 6.87 62.57 0.12
C LYS A 828 7.56 61.26 0.51
N PRO A 829 6.86 60.12 0.52
CA PRO A 829 7.49 58.83 0.76
C PRO A 829 8.34 58.42 -0.45
N VAL A 830 9.62 58.15 -0.22
CA VAL A 830 10.58 57.68 -1.23
C VAL A 830 11.22 56.37 -0.77
N VAL A 831 11.64 55.55 -1.73
CA VAL A 831 12.36 54.31 -1.42
C VAL A 831 13.75 54.66 -0.90
N ASN A 832 14.12 54.11 0.26
CA ASN A 832 15.41 54.34 0.88
C ASN A 832 16.41 53.26 0.46
N THR A 833 17.21 53.54 -0.56
CA THR A 833 18.29 52.64 -1.01
C THR A 833 19.48 52.58 -0.04
N GLN A 834 19.52 53.48 0.95
CA GLN A 834 20.53 53.53 2.01
C GLN A 834 20.09 52.80 3.29
N ALA A 835 18.95 52.10 3.27
CA ALA A 835 18.57 51.24 4.38
C ALA A 835 19.64 50.17 4.62
N PRO A 836 20.06 49.87 5.87
CA PRO A 836 21.20 49.00 6.14
C PRO A 836 21.15 47.64 5.40
N ILE A 837 19.98 46.99 5.40
CA ILE A 837 19.78 45.71 4.70
C ILE A 837 19.82 45.85 3.17
N ALA A 838 19.28 46.94 2.62
CA ALA A 838 19.26 47.20 1.18
C ALA A 838 20.67 47.56 0.67
N GLN A 839 21.42 48.32 1.45
CA GLN A 839 22.79 48.71 1.14
C GLN A 839 23.73 47.51 1.13
N GLU A 840 23.59 46.60 2.09
CA GLU A 840 24.40 45.38 2.16
C GLU A 840 24.19 44.48 0.92
N VAL A 841 22.93 44.25 0.54
CA VAL A 841 22.60 43.47 -0.67
C VAL A 841 23.08 44.17 -1.93
N LEU A 842 22.92 45.50 -2.02
CA LEU A 842 23.36 46.28 -3.19
C LEU A 842 24.90 46.28 -3.33
N GLN A 843 25.65 46.41 -2.24
CA GLN A 843 27.12 46.34 -2.25
C GLN A 843 27.62 44.96 -2.70
N TYR A 844 26.99 43.88 -2.22
CA TYR A 844 27.30 42.53 -2.68
C TYR A 844 27.06 42.38 -4.19
N LEU A 845 25.92 42.85 -4.69
CA LEU A 845 25.59 42.82 -6.13
C LEU A 845 26.59 43.61 -6.97
N GLN A 846 26.97 44.81 -6.52
CA GLN A 846 27.96 45.65 -7.18
C GLN A 846 29.34 44.97 -7.21
N GLY A 847 29.77 44.39 -6.09
CA GLY A 847 31.01 43.63 -6.00
C GLY A 847 31.03 42.46 -6.97
N GLN A 848 30.04 41.57 -6.91
CA GLN A 848 29.97 40.40 -7.81
C GLN A 848 29.89 40.79 -9.29
N HIS A 849 29.12 41.83 -9.61
CA HIS A 849 29.01 42.32 -10.97
C HIS A 849 30.33 42.90 -11.50
N SER A 850 31.12 43.59 -10.66
CA SER A 850 32.44 44.10 -11.03
C SER A 850 33.46 43.01 -11.37
N TYR A 851 33.29 41.81 -10.79
CA TYR A 851 34.07 40.61 -11.12
C TYR A 851 33.48 39.79 -12.28
N GLY A 852 32.41 40.27 -12.94
CA GLY A 852 31.74 39.58 -14.05
C GLY A 852 30.87 38.39 -13.63
N ASN A 853 30.60 38.22 -12.33
CA ASN A 853 29.79 37.11 -11.84
C ASN A 853 28.29 37.41 -11.99
N LYS A 854 27.54 36.43 -12.51
CA LYS A 854 26.08 36.47 -12.58
C LYS A 854 25.50 36.07 -11.22
N VAL A 855 24.83 37.01 -10.55
CA VAL A 855 24.16 36.74 -9.27
C VAL A 855 22.73 36.27 -9.52
N THR A 856 22.39 35.08 -9.04
CA THR A 856 21.02 34.54 -9.08
C THR A 856 20.34 34.64 -7.72
N GLY A 857 19.01 34.52 -7.66
CA GLY A 857 18.31 34.43 -6.37
C GLY A 857 18.80 33.27 -5.51
N ARG A 858 19.24 32.16 -6.12
CA ARG A 858 19.89 31.05 -5.41
C ARG A 858 21.22 31.47 -4.79
N THR A 859 22.06 32.19 -5.55
CA THR A 859 23.35 32.72 -5.05
C THR A 859 23.14 33.69 -3.87
N LEU A 860 22.11 34.54 -3.95
CA LEU A 860 21.75 35.44 -2.85
C LEU A 860 21.30 34.65 -1.60
N GLU A 861 20.48 33.62 -1.78
CA GLU A 861 20.03 32.75 -0.68
C GLU A 861 21.20 31.98 -0.04
N GLU A 862 22.13 31.45 -0.82
CA GLU A 862 23.31 30.75 -0.32
C GLU A 862 24.24 31.69 0.47
N HIS A 863 24.46 32.92 -0.02
CA HIS A 863 25.33 33.89 0.66
C HIS A 863 24.70 34.50 1.90
N PHE A 864 23.48 35.07 1.78
CA PHE A 864 22.82 35.78 2.88
C PHE A 864 22.03 34.85 3.80
N GLY A 865 21.72 33.62 3.40
CA GLY A 865 21.13 32.60 4.28
C GLY A 865 22.17 31.84 5.11
N GLY A 866 23.44 31.85 4.68
CA GLY A 866 24.57 31.20 5.33
C GLY A 866 25.12 31.96 6.55
N LEU A 867 26.26 31.46 7.06
CA LEU A 867 26.95 32.00 8.24
C LEU A 867 27.21 33.51 8.11
N GLY A 868 27.03 34.23 9.21
CA GLY A 868 27.16 35.69 9.31
C GLY A 868 25.85 36.46 9.16
N TYR A 869 24.98 36.09 8.22
CA TYR A 869 23.75 36.84 7.91
C TYR A 869 22.50 36.14 8.39
N GLY A 870 22.26 34.95 7.87
CA GLY A 870 21.13 34.16 8.27
C GLY A 870 19.75 34.73 7.91
N TRP A 871 19.63 35.39 6.78
CA TRP A 871 18.36 35.95 6.31
C TRP A 871 17.56 34.93 5.52
N GLU A 872 16.25 34.90 5.78
CA GLU A 872 15.36 34.03 5.03
C GLU A 872 15.14 34.56 3.61
N ARG A 873 14.88 33.65 2.67
CA ARG A 873 14.64 33.98 1.26
C ARG A 873 13.58 35.06 1.07
N ASP A 874 12.49 35.01 1.82
CA ASP A 874 11.38 35.96 1.67
C ASP A 874 11.82 37.39 2.04
N MET A 875 12.79 37.52 2.94
CA MET A 875 13.44 38.79 3.25
C MET A 875 14.28 39.30 2.07
N LEU A 876 15.06 38.42 1.43
CA LEU A 876 15.82 38.77 0.24
C LEU A 876 14.90 39.16 -0.93
N MET A 877 13.78 38.45 -1.12
CA MET A 877 12.75 38.79 -2.11
C MET A 877 12.20 40.21 -1.88
N LEU A 878 11.89 40.57 -0.63
CA LEU A 878 11.42 41.89 -0.26
C LEU A 878 12.44 43.00 -0.57
N VAL A 879 13.70 42.78 -0.19
CA VAL A 879 14.79 43.74 -0.45
C VAL A 879 15.00 43.92 -1.95
N MET A 880 15.05 42.83 -2.71
CA MET A 880 15.24 42.87 -4.16
C MET A 880 14.08 43.54 -4.91
N ALA A 881 12.83 43.30 -4.48
CA ALA A 881 11.67 44.00 -5.02
C ALA A 881 11.71 45.52 -4.73
N THR A 882 12.19 45.88 -3.54
CA THR A 882 12.38 47.29 -3.14
C THR A 882 13.45 47.98 -3.98
N LEU A 883 14.59 47.31 -4.23
CA LEU A 883 15.67 47.82 -5.07
C LEU A 883 15.27 47.94 -6.55
N LEU A 884 14.48 47.00 -7.08
CA LEU A 884 13.90 47.12 -8.42
C LEU A 884 12.94 48.32 -8.52
N ARG A 885 12.10 48.54 -7.50
CA ARG A 885 11.23 49.72 -7.45
C ARG A 885 12.00 51.04 -7.40
N ALA A 886 13.14 51.06 -6.73
CA ALA A 886 14.04 52.20 -6.73
C ALA A 886 14.80 52.41 -8.06
N GLY A 887 14.71 51.48 -9.01
CA GLY A 887 15.39 51.58 -10.31
C GLY A 887 16.90 51.35 -10.27
N VAL A 888 17.45 50.88 -9.15
CA VAL A 888 18.91 50.69 -8.95
C VAL A 888 19.38 49.26 -9.25
N VAL A 889 18.44 48.34 -9.52
CA VAL A 889 18.70 46.94 -9.88
C VAL A 889 17.81 46.56 -11.06
N GLN A 890 18.35 45.74 -11.96
CA GLN A 890 17.61 45.06 -13.03
C GLN A 890 17.48 43.57 -12.73
N VAL A 891 16.36 42.98 -13.18
CA VAL A 891 16.03 41.56 -12.96
C VAL A 891 15.84 40.85 -14.30
N THR A 892 16.53 39.73 -14.52
CA THR A 892 16.34 38.89 -15.71
C THR A 892 15.65 37.60 -15.31
N TYR A 893 14.51 37.30 -15.92
CA TYR A 893 13.74 36.08 -15.68
C TYR A 893 13.07 35.59 -16.97
N GLN A 894 13.18 34.28 -17.25
CA GLN A 894 12.69 33.65 -18.49
C GLN A 894 13.15 34.36 -19.78
N GLY A 895 14.41 34.82 -19.80
CA GLY A 895 15.01 35.51 -20.95
C GLY A 895 14.60 36.99 -21.10
N ARG A 896 13.66 37.50 -20.28
CA ARG A 896 13.25 38.91 -20.29
C ARG A 896 13.94 39.68 -19.17
N GLN A 897 14.38 40.91 -19.48
CA GLN A 897 14.96 41.84 -18.50
C GLN A 897 13.89 42.85 -18.07
N PHE A 898 13.77 43.05 -16.76
CA PHE A 898 12.88 44.02 -16.12
C PHE A 898 13.76 45.10 -15.48
N ARG A 899 13.62 46.33 -15.96
CA ARG A 899 14.41 47.50 -15.52
C ARG A 899 13.55 48.51 -14.75
N SER A 900 12.22 48.38 -14.84
CA SER A 900 11.24 49.17 -14.10
C SER A 900 10.22 48.28 -13.38
N HIS A 901 9.75 48.71 -12.22
CA HIS A 901 8.65 48.04 -11.52
C HIS A 901 7.31 48.13 -12.27
N LEU A 902 7.20 49.05 -13.23
CA LEU A 902 6.00 49.23 -14.07
C LEU A 902 5.95 48.22 -15.23
N ASP A 903 7.04 47.49 -15.51
CA ASP A 903 7.10 46.57 -16.64
C ASP A 903 6.08 45.42 -16.46
N PRO A 904 5.24 45.11 -17.47
CA PRO A 904 4.32 43.98 -17.42
C PRO A 904 5.08 42.66 -17.24
N GLY A 905 4.99 42.08 -16.04
CA GLY A 905 5.70 40.85 -15.68
C GLY A 905 6.85 41.02 -14.69
N ALA A 906 7.22 42.24 -14.29
CA ALA A 906 8.26 42.51 -13.28
C ALA A 906 7.97 41.86 -11.90
N GLN A 907 6.72 41.47 -11.64
CA GLN A 907 6.29 40.76 -10.43
C GLN A 907 6.57 39.25 -10.49
N ALA A 908 6.67 38.66 -11.70
CA ALA A 908 6.81 37.23 -11.88
C ALA A 908 8.03 36.63 -11.15
N PRO A 909 9.22 37.27 -11.14
CA PRO A 909 10.38 36.81 -10.36
C PRO A 909 10.14 36.74 -8.85
N PHE A 910 9.19 37.53 -8.33
CA PHE A 910 8.89 37.64 -6.89
C PHE A 910 7.65 36.87 -6.46
N SER A 911 7.02 36.11 -7.37
CA SER A 911 5.77 35.38 -7.11
C SER A 911 5.94 34.10 -6.31
N GLY A 912 7.16 33.55 -6.25
CA GLY A 912 7.43 32.33 -5.49
C GLY A 912 8.89 31.86 -5.58
N THR A 913 9.23 30.86 -4.77
CA THR A 913 10.60 30.35 -4.55
C THR A 913 11.37 30.03 -5.83
N ASN A 914 10.77 29.26 -6.74
CA ASN A 914 11.46 28.79 -7.93
C ASN A 914 11.69 29.93 -8.93
N ALA A 915 10.74 30.86 -9.03
CA ALA A 915 10.89 32.05 -9.87
C ALA A 915 12.03 32.94 -9.36
N PHE A 916 12.07 33.18 -8.05
CA PHE A 916 13.12 33.99 -7.43
C PHE A 916 14.51 33.36 -7.61
N ARG A 917 14.66 32.06 -7.30
CA ARG A 917 15.95 31.35 -7.39
C ARG A 917 16.54 31.33 -8.80
N SER A 918 15.69 31.24 -9.82
CA SER A 918 16.12 31.18 -11.23
C SER A 918 16.30 32.55 -11.88
N ALA A 919 15.74 33.62 -11.31
CA ALA A 919 15.99 34.98 -11.75
C ALA A 919 17.42 35.43 -11.43
N SER A 920 18.00 36.25 -12.29
CA SER A 920 19.30 36.90 -12.06
C SER A 920 19.16 38.39 -11.84
N TYR A 921 19.99 38.92 -10.96
CA TYR A 921 19.92 40.30 -10.48
C TYR A 921 21.24 40.99 -10.75
N ALA A 922 21.19 42.20 -11.29
CA ALA A 922 22.38 43.00 -11.57
C ALA A 922 22.13 44.47 -11.18
N PRO A 923 23.15 45.20 -10.72
CA PRO A 923 23.02 46.63 -10.48
C PRO A 923 22.67 47.34 -11.81
N ARG A 924 21.81 48.36 -11.74
CA ARG A 924 21.46 49.23 -12.86
C ARG A 924 21.97 50.64 -12.57
N LYS A 925 22.60 51.26 -13.57
CA LYS A 925 22.97 52.68 -13.55
C LYS A 925 22.13 53.39 -14.61
N ALA A 926 21.10 54.12 -14.18
CA ALA A 926 20.29 54.91 -15.09
C ALA A 926 21.12 56.02 -15.77
N PRO A 927 20.76 56.46 -17.00
CA PRO A 927 21.39 57.61 -17.65
C PRO A 927 21.29 58.86 -16.77
N ASP A 928 22.35 59.66 -16.76
CA ASP A 928 22.29 60.94 -16.05
C ASP A 928 21.49 61.99 -16.85
N LEU A 929 21.15 63.09 -16.19
CA LEU A 929 20.36 64.16 -16.80
C LEU A 929 21.06 64.77 -18.04
N MET A 930 22.40 64.76 -18.07
CA MET A 930 23.17 65.33 -19.18
C MET A 930 23.02 64.48 -20.44
N THR A 931 23.09 63.16 -20.31
CA THR A 931 22.88 62.21 -21.41
C THR A 931 21.45 62.27 -21.93
N LEU A 932 20.44 62.40 -21.06
CA LEU A 932 19.04 62.56 -21.48
C LEU A 932 18.83 63.82 -22.34
N VAL A 933 19.39 64.97 -21.92
CA VAL A 933 19.29 66.23 -22.67
C VAL A 933 20.02 66.13 -24.02
N GLN A 934 21.16 65.44 -24.08
CA GLN A 934 21.87 65.23 -25.34
C GLN A 934 21.07 64.36 -26.31
N ALA A 935 20.45 63.28 -25.83
CA ALA A 935 19.62 62.42 -26.65
C ALA A 935 18.42 63.18 -27.25
N VAL A 936 17.72 64.00 -26.46
CA VAL A 936 16.60 64.84 -26.96
C VAL A 936 17.06 65.75 -28.10
N ARG A 937 18.19 66.45 -27.93
CA ARG A 937 18.73 67.33 -28.99
C ARG A 937 19.08 66.57 -30.26
N ARG A 938 19.68 65.38 -30.15
CA ARG A 938 20.02 64.56 -31.32
C ARG A 938 18.77 64.04 -32.04
N TYR A 939 17.73 63.71 -31.31
CA TYR A 939 16.45 63.34 -31.92
C TYR A 939 15.80 64.51 -32.67
N GLU A 940 15.84 65.70 -32.06
CA GLU A 940 15.37 66.94 -32.69
C GLU A 940 16.17 67.26 -33.96
N ASP A 941 17.50 67.13 -33.94
CA ASP A 941 18.36 67.28 -35.13
C ASP A 941 17.97 66.29 -36.25
N LEU A 942 17.56 65.06 -35.91
CA LEU A 942 17.21 63.99 -36.86
C LEU A 942 15.80 64.10 -37.46
N THR A 943 14.85 64.68 -36.73
CA THR A 943 13.41 64.63 -37.08
C THR A 943 12.73 65.99 -37.16
N GLY A 944 13.27 66.99 -36.46
CA GLY A 944 12.66 68.31 -36.26
C GLY A 944 11.57 68.34 -35.18
N GLU A 945 11.35 67.26 -34.42
CA GLU A 945 10.31 67.16 -33.38
C GLU A 945 10.90 67.31 -31.95
N GLU A 946 10.23 68.10 -31.11
CA GLU A 946 10.57 68.26 -29.68
C GLU A 946 9.91 67.18 -28.82
N ILE A 947 10.66 66.60 -27.86
CA ILE A 947 10.19 65.57 -26.92
C ILE A 947 10.59 65.89 -25.47
N ASP A 948 9.83 65.37 -24.50
CA ASP A 948 10.12 65.54 -23.07
C ASP A 948 11.43 64.85 -22.65
N VAL A 949 12.15 65.46 -21.69
CA VAL A 949 13.43 64.95 -21.14
C VAL A 949 13.15 63.82 -20.14
N ASP A 950 12.66 62.70 -20.66
CA ASP A 950 12.33 61.48 -19.93
C ASP A 950 12.82 60.24 -20.69
N GLU A 951 13.46 59.30 -19.98
CA GLU A 951 14.12 58.12 -20.56
C GLU A 951 13.15 57.27 -21.40
N ALA A 952 11.93 57.06 -20.91
CA ALA A 952 10.95 56.23 -21.60
C ALA A 952 10.39 56.92 -22.85
N THR A 953 10.16 58.24 -22.75
CA THR A 953 9.66 59.07 -23.84
C THR A 953 10.65 59.12 -25.01
N ILE A 954 11.94 59.35 -24.73
CA ILE A 954 13.01 59.38 -25.73
C ILE A 954 13.15 58.02 -26.43
N ALA A 955 13.18 56.93 -25.65
CA ALA A 955 13.30 55.60 -26.21
C ALA A 955 12.13 55.23 -27.12
N GLN A 956 10.89 55.59 -26.74
CA GLN A 956 9.71 55.34 -27.55
C GLN A 956 9.76 56.11 -28.87
N ALA A 957 10.13 57.38 -28.84
CA ALA A 957 10.24 58.22 -30.04
C ALA A 957 11.33 57.72 -31.01
N PHE A 958 12.48 57.29 -30.49
CA PHE A 958 13.57 56.78 -31.31
C PHE A 958 13.27 55.41 -31.94
N ARG A 959 12.59 54.51 -31.22
CA ARG A 959 12.13 53.23 -31.80
C ARG A 959 11.11 53.43 -32.90
N ALA A 960 10.16 54.36 -32.72
CA ALA A 960 9.17 54.67 -33.76
C ALA A 960 9.83 55.19 -35.05
N LEU A 961 10.87 56.01 -34.93
CA LEU A 961 11.67 56.46 -36.07
C LEU A 961 12.38 55.29 -36.76
N ALA A 962 12.98 54.38 -35.98
CA ALA A 962 13.68 53.21 -36.53
C ALA A 962 12.73 52.26 -37.28
N GLU A 963 11.53 52.01 -36.74
CA GLU A 963 10.50 51.20 -37.40
C GLU A 963 10.07 51.81 -38.73
N SER A 964 9.85 53.13 -38.77
CA SER A 964 9.49 53.84 -40.01
C SER A 964 10.59 53.76 -41.08
N GLU A 965 11.86 53.87 -40.71
CA GLU A 965 12.97 53.75 -41.66
C GLU A 965 13.15 52.31 -42.16
N LEU A 966 12.90 51.32 -41.30
CA LEU A 966 12.96 49.91 -41.66
C LEU A 966 11.89 49.57 -42.71
N GLU A 967 10.64 50.01 -42.51
CA GLU A 967 9.56 49.82 -43.49
C GLU A 967 9.92 50.42 -44.86
N ALA A 968 10.57 51.59 -44.87
CA ALA A 968 10.96 52.26 -46.10
C ALA A 968 12.22 51.65 -46.76
N LEU A 969 13.04 50.90 -46.02
CA LEU A 969 14.24 50.21 -46.51
C LEU A 969 13.90 48.91 -47.24
N LEU A 970 12.91 48.15 -46.77
CA LEU A 970 12.55 46.83 -47.32
C LEU A 970 12.32 46.82 -48.85
N PRO A 971 11.58 47.78 -49.46
CA PRO A 971 11.42 47.83 -50.91
C PRO A 971 12.73 48.10 -51.66
N VAL A 972 13.65 48.86 -51.05
CA VAL A 972 14.96 49.20 -51.65
C VAL A 972 15.86 47.98 -51.66
N GLU A 973 15.94 47.24 -50.56
CA GLU A 973 16.69 45.97 -50.49
C GLU A 973 16.18 44.96 -51.52
N ALA A 974 14.85 44.85 -51.67
CA ALA A 974 14.24 43.97 -52.65
C ALA A 974 14.66 44.33 -54.09
N LYS A 975 14.66 45.62 -54.44
CA LYS A 975 15.11 46.10 -55.75
C LYS A 975 16.62 45.91 -55.95
N VAL A 976 17.45 46.24 -54.96
CA VAL A 976 18.91 46.04 -55.00
C VAL A 976 19.27 44.58 -55.24
N ARG A 977 18.59 43.66 -54.55
CA ARG A 977 18.77 42.22 -54.74
C ARG A 977 18.25 41.74 -56.09
N ALA A 978 17.05 42.16 -56.50
CA ALA A 978 16.46 41.79 -57.80
C ALA A 978 17.34 42.22 -58.99
N HIS A 979 18.01 43.37 -58.87
CA HIS A 979 18.89 43.90 -59.89
C HIS A 979 20.37 43.61 -59.65
N ALA A 980 20.74 42.80 -58.65
CA ALA A 980 22.13 42.42 -58.34
C ALA A 980 23.09 43.64 -58.26
N ILE A 981 22.70 44.68 -57.51
CA ILE A 981 23.52 45.87 -57.29
C ILE A 981 24.48 45.59 -56.10
N PRO A 982 25.80 45.82 -56.23
CA PRO A 982 26.79 45.42 -55.23
C PRO A 982 26.89 46.42 -54.04
N ILE A 983 25.77 46.69 -53.38
CA ILE A 983 25.66 47.53 -52.16
C ILE A 983 24.82 46.85 -51.05
N GLU A 984 24.57 45.55 -51.18
CA GLU A 984 23.71 44.81 -50.25
C GLU A 984 24.26 44.79 -48.82
N ASP A 985 25.59 44.75 -48.66
CA ASP A 985 26.20 44.72 -47.32
C ASP A 985 25.99 46.05 -46.56
N GLU A 986 26.07 47.19 -47.24
CA GLU A 986 25.79 48.51 -46.64
C GLU A 986 24.33 48.65 -46.21
N LEU A 987 23.38 48.18 -47.03
CA LEU A 987 21.96 48.18 -46.66
C LEU A 987 21.68 47.21 -45.51
N ARG A 988 22.34 46.04 -45.50
CA ARG A 988 22.23 45.04 -44.43
C ARG A 988 22.77 45.57 -43.11
N GLU A 989 23.88 46.30 -43.11
CA GLU A 989 24.42 46.96 -41.91
C GLU A 989 23.43 47.98 -41.35
N TYR A 990 22.83 48.81 -42.22
CA TYR A 990 21.81 49.76 -41.79
C TYR A 990 20.53 49.08 -41.27
N HIS A 991 20.08 48.00 -41.93
CA HIS A 991 18.96 47.16 -41.50
C HIS A 991 19.20 46.59 -40.10
N GLN A 992 20.36 45.96 -39.87
CA GLN A 992 20.73 45.40 -38.57
C GLN A 992 20.79 46.48 -37.49
N TRP A 993 21.25 47.68 -37.84
CA TRP A 993 21.29 48.81 -36.92
C TRP A 993 19.88 49.29 -36.51
N LEU A 994 18.94 49.39 -37.47
CA LEU A 994 17.54 49.73 -37.20
C LEU A 994 16.81 48.66 -36.37
N GLU A 995 17.04 47.38 -36.67
CA GLU A 995 16.52 46.27 -35.87
C GLU A 995 17.07 46.30 -34.44
N ALA A 996 18.38 46.58 -34.28
CA ALA A 996 19.00 46.69 -32.96
C ALA A 996 18.38 47.83 -32.14
N ILE A 997 18.14 49.00 -32.75
CA ILE A 997 17.48 50.13 -32.06
C ILE A 997 16.05 49.76 -31.63
N SER A 998 15.29 49.11 -32.50
CA SER A 998 13.89 48.73 -32.23
C SER A 998 13.76 47.76 -31.05
N HIS A 999 14.77 46.92 -30.81
CA HIS A 999 14.79 45.91 -29.75
C HIS A 999 15.61 46.30 -28.51
N SER A 1000 16.31 47.44 -28.54
CA SER A 1000 17.14 47.93 -27.43
C SER A 1000 16.29 48.41 -26.26
N ALA A 1001 16.78 48.30 -25.02
CA ALA A 1001 16.11 48.82 -23.83
C ALA A 1001 16.15 50.36 -23.75
N SER A 1002 15.37 50.97 -22.87
CA SER A 1002 15.13 52.43 -22.88
C SER A 1002 16.39 53.28 -22.66
N ASP A 1003 17.20 52.91 -21.68
CA ASP A 1003 18.51 53.52 -21.41
C ASP A 1003 19.52 53.26 -22.53
N ASP A 1004 19.50 52.08 -23.15
CA ASP A 1004 20.36 51.78 -24.30
C ASP A 1004 19.97 52.63 -25.53
N CYS A 1005 18.67 52.81 -25.81
CA CYS A 1005 18.18 53.72 -26.85
C CYS A 1005 18.63 55.16 -26.60
N VAL A 1006 18.54 55.64 -25.36
CA VAL A 1006 19.01 56.98 -24.96
C VAL A 1006 20.52 57.10 -25.17
N ASN A 1007 21.30 56.10 -24.76
CA ASN A 1007 22.76 56.12 -24.90
C ASN A 1007 23.21 56.05 -26.37
N ILE A 1008 22.57 55.20 -27.19
CA ILE A 1008 22.84 55.09 -28.63
C ILE A 1008 22.53 56.43 -29.31
N LEU A 1009 21.38 57.03 -29.01
CA LEU A 1009 20.98 58.30 -29.61
C LEU A 1009 21.90 59.46 -29.19
N ALA A 1010 22.33 59.50 -27.92
CA ALA A 1010 23.27 60.51 -27.43
C ALA A 1010 24.70 60.33 -28.00
N GLY A 1011 25.17 59.09 -28.14
CA GLY A 1011 26.55 58.77 -28.55
C GLY A 1011 26.75 58.64 -30.06
N GLU A 1012 25.87 57.91 -30.74
CA GLU A 1012 26.02 57.48 -32.14
C GLU A 1012 25.00 58.16 -33.10
N GLY A 1013 24.16 59.06 -32.59
CA GLY A 1013 23.10 59.70 -33.39
C GLY A 1013 23.59 60.41 -34.66
N GLN A 1014 24.84 60.91 -34.66
CA GLN A 1014 25.44 61.54 -35.85
C GLN A 1014 25.79 60.51 -36.94
N SER A 1015 26.41 59.39 -36.56
CA SER A 1015 26.72 58.30 -37.50
C SER A 1015 25.43 57.71 -38.08
N PHE A 1016 24.37 57.62 -37.27
CA PHE A 1016 23.06 57.17 -37.71
C PHE A 1016 22.46 58.12 -38.75
N GLN A 1017 22.61 59.44 -38.56
CA GLN A 1017 22.19 60.45 -39.53
C GLN A 1017 22.90 60.26 -40.88
N GLU A 1018 24.23 60.10 -40.86
CA GLU A 1018 25.02 59.91 -42.09
C GLU A 1018 24.63 58.64 -42.85
N ALA A 1019 24.37 57.54 -42.14
CA ALA A 1019 23.91 56.30 -42.75
C ALA A 1019 22.50 56.45 -43.37
N ARG A 1020 21.59 57.12 -42.66
CA ARG A 1020 20.23 57.42 -43.14
C ARG A 1020 20.26 58.25 -44.42
N GLU A 1021 21.12 59.27 -44.49
CA GLU A 1021 21.27 60.11 -45.68
C GLU A 1021 21.77 59.31 -46.89
N ARG A 1022 22.80 58.47 -46.72
CA ARG A 1022 23.33 57.60 -47.80
C ARG A 1022 22.28 56.61 -48.31
N VAL A 1023 21.55 55.96 -47.40
CA VAL A 1023 20.46 55.04 -47.77
C VAL A 1023 19.33 55.77 -48.50
N SER A 1024 19.05 57.03 -48.14
CA SER A 1024 18.10 57.85 -48.88
C SER A 1024 18.57 58.18 -50.30
N GLU A 1025 19.87 58.34 -50.56
CA GLU A 1025 20.40 58.52 -51.91
C GLU A 1025 20.27 57.25 -52.76
N VAL A 1026 20.60 56.09 -52.17
CA VAL A 1026 20.37 54.78 -52.80
C VAL A 1026 18.89 54.60 -53.11
N ARG A 1027 17.98 54.92 -52.18
CA ARG A 1027 16.53 54.82 -52.40
C ARG A 1027 16.06 55.63 -53.62
N ARG A 1028 16.68 56.79 -53.91
CA ARG A 1028 16.40 57.60 -55.10
C ARG A 1028 17.00 57.01 -56.37
N ALA A 1029 18.19 56.42 -56.26
CA ALA A 1029 18.93 55.82 -57.38
C ALA A 1029 18.29 54.55 -57.98
N VAL A 1030 17.50 53.81 -57.20
CA VAL A 1030 16.82 52.58 -57.64
C VAL A 1030 15.36 52.84 -58.08
N ASP A 1031 15.12 54.03 -58.63
CA ASP A 1031 13.89 54.35 -59.35
C ASP A 1031 13.90 53.73 -60.76
N ASP A 1032 12.78 53.85 -61.48
CA ASP A 1032 12.60 53.17 -62.77
C ASP A 1032 13.59 53.69 -63.84
N GLU A 1033 13.96 54.98 -63.77
CA GLU A 1033 14.92 55.62 -64.68
C GLU A 1033 16.36 55.13 -64.42
N GLY A 1034 16.76 55.07 -63.14
CA GLY A 1034 18.07 54.57 -62.73
C GLY A 1034 18.25 53.08 -63.05
N LEU A 1035 17.21 52.27 -62.87
CA LEU A 1035 17.21 50.85 -63.22
C LEU A 1035 17.31 50.61 -64.73
N ALA A 1036 16.64 51.42 -65.55
CA ALA A 1036 16.76 51.36 -67.02
C ALA A 1036 18.19 51.68 -67.48
N ARG A 1037 18.83 52.69 -66.89
CA ARG A 1037 20.24 53.04 -67.15
C ARG A 1037 21.19 51.89 -66.79
N LEU A 1038 20.99 51.26 -65.63
CA LEU A 1038 21.77 50.09 -65.20
C LEU A 1038 21.66 48.92 -66.18
N GLN A 1039 20.45 48.65 -66.70
CA GLN A 1039 20.22 47.60 -67.69
C GLN A 1039 20.94 47.90 -69.01
N ARG A 1040 20.86 49.14 -69.50
CA ARG A 1040 21.60 49.58 -70.71
C ARG A 1040 23.10 49.40 -70.55
N MET A 1041 23.67 49.86 -69.43
CA MET A 1041 25.11 49.72 -69.16
C MET A 1041 25.57 48.26 -69.13
N ARG A 1042 24.78 47.36 -68.54
CA ARG A 1042 25.06 45.91 -68.58
C ARG A 1042 24.99 45.34 -69.98
N GLN A 1043 23.99 45.73 -70.77
CA GLN A 1043 23.85 45.28 -72.15
C GLN A 1043 25.07 45.66 -72.99
N VAL A 1044 25.56 46.90 -72.85
CA VAL A 1044 26.78 47.37 -73.53
C VAL A 1044 28.00 46.53 -73.14
N VAL A 1045 28.25 46.37 -71.84
CA VAL A 1045 29.45 45.67 -71.35
C VAL A 1045 29.41 44.16 -71.58
N GLN A 1046 28.26 43.51 -71.40
CA GLN A 1046 28.15 42.05 -71.39
C GLN A 1046 27.80 41.45 -72.75
N ARG A 1047 27.13 42.21 -73.63
CA ARG A 1047 26.64 41.68 -74.92
C ARG A 1047 27.24 42.40 -76.11
N VAL A 1048 27.31 43.73 -76.08
CA VAL A 1048 27.80 44.53 -77.21
C VAL A 1048 29.32 44.42 -77.33
N TRP A 1049 30.05 44.71 -76.24
CA TRP A 1049 31.51 44.70 -76.25
C TRP A 1049 32.13 43.34 -76.64
N PRO A 1050 31.72 42.19 -76.07
CA PRO A 1050 32.30 40.89 -76.46
C PRO A 1050 32.06 40.55 -77.94
N ALA A 1051 30.92 40.99 -78.48
CA ALA A 1051 30.59 40.79 -79.90
C ALA A 1051 31.47 41.66 -80.82
N ILE A 1052 31.77 42.91 -80.44
CA ILE A 1052 32.79 43.73 -81.13
C ILE A 1052 34.16 43.03 -81.05
N GLN A 1053 34.57 42.60 -79.86
CA GLN A 1053 35.88 42.02 -79.61
C GLN A 1053 36.12 40.72 -80.41
N SER A 1054 35.07 39.92 -80.62
CA SER A 1054 35.14 38.70 -81.42
C SER A 1054 35.34 38.97 -82.92
N GLU A 1055 34.79 40.06 -83.43
CA GLU A 1055 34.89 40.44 -84.85
C GLU A 1055 36.15 41.25 -85.15
N GLN A 1056 36.51 42.18 -84.25
CA GLN A 1056 37.67 43.07 -84.37
C GLN A 1056 38.43 43.15 -83.04
N PRO A 1057 39.37 42.21 -82.79
CA PRO A 1057 40.19 42.27 -81.59
C PRO A 1057 41.15 43.46 -81.65
N GLY A 1058 40.93 44.47 -80.79
CA GLY A 1058 41.81 45.64 -80.63
C GLY A 1058 41.22 47.01 -80.99
N ASP A 1059 39.90 47.14 -81.08
CA ASP A 1059 39.15 48.30 -81.59
C ASP A 1059 39.23 49.62 -80.77
N GLY A 1060 40.20 49.76 -79.86
CA GLY A 1060 40.47 51.02 -79.13
C GLY A 1060 39.50 51.40 -78.00
N LEU A 1061 38.29 50.82 -77.93
CA LEU A 1061 37.23 51.17 -76.96
C LEU A 1061 37.42 50.59 -75.54
N ARG A 1062 38.64 50.16 -75.19
CA ARG A 1062 38.88 49.43 -73.95
C ARG A 1062 38.72 50.31 -72.71
N GLU A 1063 39.16 51.56 -72.79
CA GLU A 1063 39.08 52.53 -71.68
C GLU A 1063 37.62 52.85 -71.32
N GLN A 1064 36.76 53.02 -72.31
CA GLN A 1064 35.32 53.25 -72.14
C GLN A 1064 34.64 52.05 -71.48
N VAL A 1065 34.99 50.83 -71.89
CA VAL A 1065 34.43 49.60 -71.29
C VAL A 1065 34.92 49.42 -69.85
N ASP A 1066 36.19 49.67 -69.57
CA ASP A 1066 36.76 49.56 -68.23
C ASP A 1066 36.10 50.57 -67.27
N LEU A 1067 35.81 51.80 -67.73
CA LEU A 1067 35.03 52.80 -66.97
C LEU A 1067 33.63 52.28 -66.60
N LEU A 1068 32.88 51.72 -67.56
CA LEU A 1068 31.54 51.17 -67.30
C LEU A 1068 31.61 49.93 -66.38
N GLN A 1069 32.64 49.10 -66.52
CA GLN A 1069 32.87 47.94 -65.66
C GLN A 1069 33.18 48.34 -64.21
N GLU A 1070 33.98 49.39 -64.00
CA GLU A 1070 34.30 49.92 -62.68
C GLU A 1070 33.04 50.42 -61.96
N HIS A 1071 32.19 51.19 -62.64
CA HIS A 1071 30.94 51.69 -62.06
C HIS A 1071 29.90 50.57 -61.80
N LEU A 1072 29.85 49.53 -62.64
CA LEU A 1072 29.03 48.34 -62.38
C LEU A 1072 29.54 47.54 -61.17
N ALA A 1073 30.86 47.42 -61.01
CA ALA A 1073 31.48 46.65 -59.93
C ALA A 1073 31.38 47.35 -58.57
N ASN A 1074 31.56 48.68 -58.55
CA ASN A 1074 31.51 49.48 -57.32
C ASN A 1074 30.09 49.88 -56.92
N GLY A 1075 29.06 49.51 -57.69
CA GLY A 1075 27.66 49.83 -57.40
C GLY A 1075 27.32 51.31 -57.57
N THR A 1076 28.24 52.11 -58.12
CA THR A 1076 28.13 53.56 -58.32
C THR A 1076 27.46 53.94 -59.65
N PHE A 1077 26.64 53.04 -60.22
CA PHE A 1077 25.93 53.27 -61.49
C PHE A 1077 25.00 54.49 -61.47
N TYR A 1078 24.59 54.90 -60.27
CA TYR A 1078 23.67 56.02 -60.05
C TYR A 1078 24.33 57.39 -60.05
N HIS A 1079 25.66 57.46 -60.13
CA HIS A 1079 26.34 58.73 -60.41
C HIS A 1079 26.03 59.12 -61.87
N LYS A 1080 25.15 60.11 -62.07
CA LYS A 1080 24.79 60.65 -63.40
C LYS A 1080 25.93 61.52 -63.95
N THR A 1081 27.05 60.90 -64.32
CA THR A 1081 28.17 61.56 -65.02
C THR A 1081 27.99 61.45 -66.53
N PRO A 1082 28.17 62.55 -67.30
CA PRO A 1082 28.11 62.54 -68.77
C PRO A 1082 29.05 61.50 -69.39
N ALA A 1083 30.22 61.28 -68.77
CA ALA A 1083 31.22 60.32 -69.23
C ALA A 1083 30.71 58.86 -69.32
N ILE A 1084 29.75 58.45 -68.47
CA ILE A 1084 29.16 57.10 -68.52
C ILE A 1084 28.22 56.99 -69.73
N ASP A 1085 27.41 58.02 -69.99
CA ASP A 1085 26.46 58.00 -71.10
C ASP A 1085 27.19 58.13 -72.45
N ASP A 1086 28.22 58.98 -72.54
CA ASP A 1086 29.09 59.12 -73.71
C ASP A 1086 29.81 57.80 -74.04
N ALA A 1087 30.34 57.10 -73.02
CA ALA A 1087 31.00 55.81 -73.20
C ALA A 1087 30.06 54.72 -73.73
N MET A 1088 28.80 54.68 -73.26
CA MET A 1088 27.79 53.75 -73.79
C MET A 1088 27.47 54.04 -75.26
N GLU A 1089 27.26 55.31 -75.61
CA GLU A 1089 26.94 55.71 -76.99
C GLU A 1089 28.08 55.40 -77.97
N GLU A 1090 29.34 55.61 -77.58
CA GLU A 1090 30.50 55.33 -78.43
C GLU A 1090 30.62 53.82 -78.75
N ILE A 1091 30.40 52.96 -77.75
CA ILE A 1091 30.45 51.50 -77.93
C ILE A 1091 29.26 50.99 -78.75
N GLU A 1092 28.05 51.48 -78.50
CA GLU A 1092 26.85 51.13 -79.27
C GLU A 1092 26.96 51.58 -80.73
N GLY A 1093 27.49 52.78 -80.97
CA GLY A 1093 27.74 53.31 -82.32
C GLY A 1093 28.69 52.41 -83.09
N ARG A 1094 29.80 52.00 -82.48
CA ARG A 1094 30.79 51.12 -83.12
C ARG A 1094 30.23 49.74 -83.45
N TYR A 1095 29.44 49.16 -82.56
CA TYR A 1095 28.74 47.92 -82.84
C TYR A 1095 27.80 48.02 -84.05
N ARG A 1096 27.05 49.13 -84.17
CA ARG A 1096 26.12 49.36 -85.29
C ARG A 1096 26.84 49.40 -86.63
N GLU A 1097 28.04 49.98 -86.69
CA GLU A 1097 28.89 49.99 -87.89
C GLU A 1097 29.28 48.57 -88.32
N ILE A 1098 29.83 47.77 -87.40
CA ILE A 1098 30.27 46.39 -87.66
C ILE A 1098 29.07 45.52 -88.07
N TYR A 1099 27.94 45.67 -87.37
CA TYR A 1099 26.71 44.96 -87.66
C TYR A 1099 26.19 45.22 -89.07
N THR A 1100 26.16 46.49 -89.47
CA THR A 1100 25.72 46.91 -90.82
C THR A 1100 26.61 46.30 -91.90
N GLN A 1101 27.92 46.30 -91.69
CA GLN A 1101 28.87 45.72 -92.64
C GLN A 1101 28.69 44.20 -92.79
N ARG A 1102 28.59 43.46 -91.68
CA ARG A 1102 28.41 42.00 -91.70
C ARG A 1102 27.07 41.56 -92.28
N HIS A 1103 26.02 42.32 -92.01
CA HIS A 1103 24.69 42.05 -92.59
C HIS A 1103 24.70 42.22 -94.11
N ALA A 1104 25.33 43.29 -94.63
CA ALA A 1104 25.50 43.50 -96.06
C ALA A 1104 26.33 42.40 -96.74
N GLU A 1105 27.43 41.95 -96.12
CA GLU A 1105 28.25 40.84 -96.61
C GLU A 1105 27.44 39.54 -96.71
N ARG A 1106 26.63 39.25 -95.69
CA ARG A 1106 25.73 38.09 -95.66
C ARG A 1106 24.69 38.15 -96.78
N GLN A 1107 24.04 39.29 -96.97
CA GLN A 1107 23.05 39.46 -98.04
C GLN A 1107 23.67 39.16 -99.41
N GLN A 1108 24.80 39.79 -99.75
CA GLN A 1108 25.46 39.61 -101.04
C GLN A 1108 25.88 38.15 -101.29
N THR A 1109 26.41 37.48 -100.27
CA THR A 1109 26.90 36.09 -100.41
C THR A 1109 25.76 35.11 -100.65
N TYR A 1110 24.63 35.27 -99.97
CA TYR A 1110 23.45 34.42 -100.18
C TYR A 1110 22.75 34.71 -101.52
N GLU A 1111 22.65 35.98 -101.93
CA GLU A 1111 22.13 36.36 -103.26
C GLU A 1111 22.94 35.70 -104.38
N HIS A 1112 24.27 35.70 -104.27
CA HIS A 1112 25.13 35.05 -105.24
C HIS A 1112 24.90 33.52 -105.32
N ALA A 1113 24.74 32.85 -104.17
CA ALA A 1113 24.44 31.41 -104.15
C ALA A 1113 23.08 31.08 -104.78
N ILE A 1114 22.07 31.93 -104.56
CA ILE A 1114 20.75 31.80 -105.18
C ILE A 1114 20.84 31.90 -106.72
N GLU A 1115 21.62 32.86 -107.23
CA GLU A 1115 21.83 33.03 -108.66
C GLU A 1115 22.51 31.80 -109.30
N GLN A 1116 23.48 31.19 -108.61
CA GLN A 1116 24.17 29.99 -109.10
C GLN A 1116 23.23 28.78 -109.24
N ILE A 1117 22.26 28.62 -108.34
CA ILE A 1117 21.25 27.56 -108.42
C ILE A 1117 20.26 27.86 -109.56
N LYS A 1118 19.78 29.10 -109.66
CA LYS A 1118 18.85 29.54 -110.72
C LYS A 1118 19.46 29.43 -112.12
N GLY A 1119 20.80 29.50 -112.24
CA GLY A 1119 21.54 29.37 -113.49
C GLY A 1119 21.70 27.94 -114.04
N GLN A 1120 21.35 26.90 -113.31
CA GLN A 1120 21.45 25.51 -113.77
C GLN A 1120 20.34 25.14 -114.77
N ALA A 1121 20.67 24.41 -115.83
CA ALA A 1121 19.72 24.04 -116.89
C ALA A 1121 18.54 23.20 -116.37
N ASP A 1122 18.80 22.30 -115.41
CA ASP A 1122 17.79 21.41 -114.81
C ASP A 1122 16.79 22.18 -113.92
N TYR A 1123 17.17 23.36 -113.41
CA TYR A 1123 16.28 24.20 -112.60
C TYR A 1123 15.09 24.72 -113.39
N ALA A 1124 15.28 25.09 -114.67
CA ALA A 1124 14.19 25.55 -115.52
C ALA A 1124 13.17 24.46 -115.89
N ALA A 1125 13.55 23.17 -115.77
CA ALA A 1125 12.69 22.03 -116.08
C ALA A 1125 11.76 21.62 -114.92
N LEU A 1126 11.99 22.15 -113.70
CA LEU A 1126 11.18 21.88 -112.52
C LEU A 1126 9.92 22.77 -112.47
N SER A 1127 8.87 22.28 -111.80
CA SER A 1127 7.65 23.05 -111.56
C SER A 1127 7.92 24.28 -110.68
N GLU A 1128 7.11 25.34 -110.82
CA GLU A 1128 7.28 26.62 -110.11
C GLU A 1128 7.33 26.46 -108.58
N SER A 1129 6.46 25.63 -107.99
CA SER A 1129 6.47 25.38 -106.54
C SER A 1129 7.76 24.70 -106.05
N VAL A 1130 8.31 23.79 -106.85
CA VAL A 1130 9.55 23.06 -106.51
C VAL A 1130 10.77 23.96 -106.66
N ARG A 1131 10.76 24.87 -107.64
CA ARG A 1131 11.80 25.90 -107.80
C ARG A 1131 11.85 26.83 -106.59
N GLU A 1132 10.69 27.34 -106.16
CA GLU A 1132 10.60 28.20 -104.97
C GLU A 1132 11.11 27.48 -103.72
N ASP A 1133 10.67 26.25 -103.46
CA ASP A 1133 11.09 25.50 -102.27
C ASP A 1133 12.59 25.17 -102.22
N LEU A 1134 13.23 25.00 -103.38
CA LEU A 1134 14.67 24.71 -103.47
C LEU A 1134 15.53 25.91 -103.03
N VAL A 1135 15.07 27.13 -103.32
CA VAL A 1135 15.83 28.37 -103.09
C VAL A 1135 15.39 29.10 -101.82
N ARG A 1136 14.16 28.86 -101.35
CA ARG A 1136 13.58 29.44 -100.12
C ARG A 1136 14.50 29.46 -98.90
N PRO A 1137 15.29 28.40 -98.59
CA PRO A 1137 16.19 28.43 -97.43
C PRO A 1137 17.31 29.46 -97.54
N LEU A 1138 17.73 29.81 -98.76
CA LEU A 1138 18.75 30.82 -99.04
C LEU A 1138 18.09 32.22 -99.12
N GLU A 1139 16.92 32.34 -99.77
CA GLU A 1139 16.17 33.60 -99.89
C GLU A 1139 15.78 34.17 -98.51
N ALA A 1140 15.44 33.32 -97.55
CA ALA A 1140 15.15 33.75 -96.18
C ALA A 1140 16.32 34.46 -95.48
N LYS A 1141 17.56 34.31 -95.98
CA LYS A 1141 18.75 34.95 -95.40
C LYS A 1141 19.27 36.15 -96.22
N ALA A 1142 18.67 36.45 -97.38
CA ALA A 1142 19.01 37.58 -98.24
C ALA A 1142 17.89 38.64 -98.24
N HIS A 1143 18.07 39.72 -97.48
CA HIS A 1143 17.12 40.85 -97.36
C HIS A 1143 17.86 42.12 -96.97
N ASP A 1144 17.25 43.27 -97.25
CA ASP A 1144 17.79 44.59 -96.89
C ASP A 1144 17.77 44.82 -95.37
N LEU A 1145 18.76 45.58 -94.89
CA LEU A 1145 18.89 45.91 -93.47
C LEU A 1145 17.76 46.84 -92.98
N SER A 1146 17.08 46.45 -91.91
CA SER A 1146 16.07 47.25 -91.20
C SER A 1146 16.47 47.41 -89.74
N LEU A 1147 17.03 48.56 -89.36
CA LEU A 1147 17.43 48.90 -88.00
C LEU A 1147 16.77 50.21 -87.57
N ASP A 1148 15.86 50.13 -86.59
CA ASP A 1148 15.27 51.31 -85.93
C ASP A 1148 16.25 51.99 -84.95
N ASP A 1149 16.04 53.28 -84.68
CA ASP A 1149 16.87 54.04 -83.75
C ASP A 1149 16.75 53.47 -82.32
N GLY A 1150 17.85 52.87 -81.85
CA GLY A 1150 17.96 52.28 -80.51
C GLY A 1150 17.91 50.75 -80.48
N THR A 1151 17.68 50.09 -81.62
CA THR A 1151 17.84 48.63 -81.71
C THR A 1151 19.25 48.26 -82.18
N LEU A 1152 19.75 47.11 -81.70
CA LEU A 1152 21.10 46.62 -82.00
C LEU A 1152 21.08 45.52 -83.07
N THR A 1153 19.92 45.02 -83.48
CA THR A 1153 19.81 43.94 -84.46
C THR A 1153 18.70 44.25 -85.45
N CYS A 1154 18.86 43.78 -86.69
CA CYS A 1154 17.88 43.96 -87.75
C CYS A 1154 16.51 43.38 -87.34
N ASP A 1155 15.44 44.13 -87.55
CA ASP A 1155 14.09 43.68 -87.17
C ASP A 1155 13.60 42.48 -87.99
N ALA A 1156 14.07 42.37 -89.23
CA ALA A 1156 13.69 41.31 -90.16
C ALA A 1156 14.32 39.95 -89.81
N CYS A 1157 15.63 39.91 -89.50
CA CYS A 1157 16.31 38.64 -89.22
C CYS A 1157 16.72 38.42 -87.77
N ARG A 1158 16.82 39.48 -86.98
CA ARG A 1158 17.28 39.49 -85.59
C ARG A 1158 18.62 38.79 -85.34
N ALA A 1159 19.37 38.52 -86.41
CA ALA A 1159 20.58 37.71 -86.34
C ALA A 1159 21.71 38.51 -85.71
N GLY A 1160 22.38 37.96 -84.70
CA GLY A 1160 23.58 38.57 -84.12
C GLY A 1160 24.81 38.45 -85.02
N LEU A 1161 25.89 39.17 -84.71
CA LEU A 1161 27.18 39.09 -85.45
C LEU A 1161 27.68 37.63 -85.58
N SER A 1162 27.64 36.86 -84.49
CA SER A 1162 28.06 35.45 -84.49
C SER A 1162 27.16 34.54 -85.35
N GLU A 1163 25.86 34.80 -85.37
CA GLU A 1163 24.91 34.04 -86.20
C GLU A 1163 25.11 34.39 -87.68
N MET A 1164 25.40 35.65 -88.00
CA MET A 1164 25.73 36.07 -89.37
C MET A 1164 27.05 35.45 -89.85
N ALA A 1165 28.05 35.34 -88.97
CA ALA A 1165 29.29 34.63 -89.28
C ALA A 1165 29.06 33.13 -89.54
N ALA A 1166 28.19 32.48 -88.75
CA ALA A 1166 27.82 31.09 -88.96
C ALA A 1166 27.02 30.89 -90.26
N ASP A 1167 26.09 31.80 -90.55
CA ASP A 1167 25.32 31.80 -91.79
C ASP A 1167 26.26 31.90 -93.00
N LEU A 1168 27.21 32.85 -93.01
CA LEU A 1168 28.21 32.99 -94.06
C LEU A 1168 29.03 31.72 -94.28
N ALA A 1169 29.46 31.04 -93.22
CA ALA A 1169 30.18 29.76 -93.32
C ALA A 1169 29.32 28.61 -93.88
N ALA A 1170 28.00 28.65 -93.68
CA ALA A 1170 27.09 27.61 -94.12
C ALA A 1170 26.66 27.73 -95.60
N VAL A 1171 26.85 28.89 -96.24
CA VAL A 1171 26.37 29.15 -97.61
C VAL A 1171 26.84 28.10 -98.60
N GLU A 1172 28.13 27.75 -98.63
CA GLU A 1172 28.68 26.78 -99.58
C GLU A 1172 28.07 25.37 -99.41
N THR A 1173 27.78 24.98 -98.18
CA THR A 1173 27.16 23.68 -97.88
C THR A 1173 25.70 23.67 -98.30
N LEU A 1174 24.95 24.76 -98.03
CA LEU A 1174 23.56 24.90 -98.44
C LEU A 1174 23.41 24.94 -99.96
N LEU A 1175 24.31 25.66 -100.65
CA LEU A 1175 24.41 25.66 -102.10
C LEU A 1175 24.65 24.26 -102.65
N SER A 1176 25.62 23.53 -102.10
CA SER A 1176 25.95 22.16 -102.54
C SER A 1176 24.76 21.20 -102.36
N ASN A 1177 24.07 21.28 -101.22
CA ASN A 1177 22.89 20.46 -100.95
C ASN A 1177 21.72 20.79 -101.88
N ALA A 1178 21.49 22.07 -102.17
CA ALA A 1178 20.44 22.50 -103.10
C ALA A 1178 20.72 22.01 -104.53
N LEU A 1179 21.98 22.05 -104.98
CA LEU A 1179 22.39 21.50 -106.28
C LEU A 1179 22.26 19.97 -106.34
N LEU A 1180 22.59 19.27 -105.25
CA LEU A 1180 22.42 17.82 -105.19
C LEU A 1180 20.93 17.43 -105.23
N ARG A 1181 20.09 18.17 -104.51
CA ARG A 1181 18.63 17.96 -104.50
C ARG A 1181 17.98 18.27 -105.84
N LEU A 1182 18.48 19.29 -106.56
CA LEU A 1182 18.10 19.57 -107.94
C LEU A 1182 18.30 18.34 -108.84
N HIS A 1183 19.44 17.67 -108.66
CA HIS A 1183 19.80 16.50 -109.45
C HIS A 1183 18.96 15.27 -109.10
N GLU A 1184 18.66 15.04 -107.82
CA GLU A 1184 17.77 13.96 -107.36
C GLU A 1184 16.34 14.09 -107.86
N LEU A 1185 15.79 15.32 -107.89
CA LEU A 1185 14.42 15.59 -108.35
C LEU A 1185 14.25 15.45 -109.87
N SER A 1186 15.34 15.22 -110.61
CA SER A 1186 15.38 15.11 -112.06
C SER A 1186 15.46 13.66 -112.56
N ALA A 1187 15.48 12.65 -111.68
CA ALA A 1187 15.62 11.22 -112.02
C ALA A 1187 14.28 10.42 -111.87
N PRO A 1188 13.95 9.42 -112.73
CA PRO A 1188 12.66 8.71 -112.69
C PRO A 1188 12.54 7.71 -111.53
N GLU A 1189 11.34 7.64 -110.93
CA GLU A 1189 11.00 6.96 -109.67
C GLU A 1189 11.09 5.41 -109.71
N GLU A 1190 11.86 4.82 -108.78
CA GLU A 1190 11.71 3.41 -108.34
C GLU A 1190 11.25 3.37 -106.87
N GLN A 1191 10.36 2.45 -106.52
CA GLN A 1191 9.90 2.26 -105.13
C GLN A 1191 11.01 1.63 -104.28
N VAL A 1192 11.59 2.47 -103.42
CA VAL A 1192 12.63 2.10 -102.46
C VAL A 1192 12.03 2.10 -101.05
N GLU A 1193 12.27 1.02 -100.30
CA GLU A 1193 11.89 0.93 -98.88
C GLU A 1193 13.15 0.81 -98.01
N ARG A 1194 13.24 1.67 -96.99
CA ARG A 1194 14.44 1.83 -96.14
C ARG A 1194 14.25 1.11 -94.80
N ILE A 1195 15.11 0.15 -94.50
CA ILE A 1195 15.10 -0.56 -93.20
C ILE A 1195 16.24 -0.04 -92.34
N ARG A 1196 15.92 0.49 -91.16
CA ARG A 1196 16.95 0.91 -90.20
C ARG A 1196 17.40 -0.28 -89.35
N VAL A 1197 18.70 -0.55 -89.33
CA VAL A 1197 19.27 -1.72 -88.61
C VAL A 1197 18.94 -1.67 -87.12
N ARG A 1198 18.85 -0.46 -86.55
CA ARG A 1198 18.47 -0.24 -85.14
C ARG A 1198 17.08 -0.81 -84.78
N ASP A 1199 16.16 -0.85 -85.74
CA ASP A 1199 14.78 -1.26 -85.50
C ASP A 1199 14.66 -2.80 -85.45
N VAL A 1200 15.66 -3.50 -86.04
CA VAL A 1200 15.81 -4.98 -85.96
C VAL A 1200 16.54 -5.40 -84.69
N VAL A 1201 17.51 -4.60 -84.23
CA VAL A 1201 18.27 -4.87 -82.98
C VAL A 1201 17.46 -4.50 -81.72
N GLY A 1202 16.52 -3.54 -81.84
CA GLY A 1202 15.74 -2.98 -80.74
C GLY A 1202 16.50 -1.88 -79.97
N PRO A 1203 15.81 -0.84 -79.45
CA PRO A 1203 16.48 0.29 -78.81
C PRO A 1203 17.17 -0.13 -77.51
N GLY A 1204 18.48 0.06 -77.42
CA GLY A 1204 19.28 -0.16 -76.21
C GLY A 1204 19.82 -1.58 -76.01
N ARG A 1205 19.70 -2.47 -77.01
CA ARG A 1205 20.31 -3.81 -76.96
C ARG A 1205 21.74 -3.76 -77.48
N SER A 1206 22.72 -4.21 -76.68
CA SER A 1206 24.12 -4.32 -77.07
C SER A 1206 24.51 -5.79 -77.25
N ILE A 1207 25.08 -6.12 -78.42
CA ILE A 1207 25.52 -7.47 -78.77
C ILE A 1207 26.91 -7.68 -78.17
N HIS A 1208 27.08 -8.69 -77.32
CA HIS A 1208 28.32 -8.93 -76.58
C HIS A 1208 28.99 -10.26 -76.92
N THR A 1209 28.29 -11.16 -77.59
CA THR A 1209 28.80 -12.48 -77.98
C THR A 1209 28.60 -12.78 -79.47
N LEU A 1210 29.38 -13.71 -80.00
CA LEU A 1210 29.30 -14.09 -81.42
C LEU A 1210 27.97 -14.78 -81.76
N GLU A 1211 27.37 -15.52 -80.81
CA GLU A 1211 26.06 -16.15 -80.97
C GLU A 1211 24.92 -15.13 -81.06
N GLU A 1212 24.93 -14.07 -80.24
CA GLU A 1212 23.94 -12.98 -80.31
C GLU A 1212 24.02 -12.20 -81.63
N LEU A 1213 25.23 -12.05 -82.19
CA LEU A 1213 25.44 -11.46 -83.50
C LEU A 1213 24.83 -12.33 -84.61
N GLU A 1214 25.04 -13.65 -84.55
CA GLU A 1214 24.48 -14.58 -85.54
C GLU A 1214 22.95 -14.62 -85.50
N GLU A 1215 22.34 -14.59 -84.31
CA GLU A 1215 20.88 -14.60 -84.16
C GLU A 1215 20.24 -13.32 -84.73
N THR A 1216 20.85 -12.16 -84.47
CA THR A 1216 20.41 -10.86 -85.00
C THR A 1216 20.57 -10.77 -86.53
N LEU A 1217 21.64 -11.35 -87.07
CA LEU A 1217 21.87 -11.43 -88.51
C LEU A 1217 20.86 -12.36 -89.21
N ILE A 1218 20.39 -13.40 -88.53
CA ILE A 1218 19.33 -14.29 -89.04
C ILE A 1218 17.99 -13.54 -89.16
N GLU A 1219 17.63 -12.73 -88.17
CA GLU A 1219 16.40 -11.92 -88.19
C GLU A 1219 16.43 -10.82 -89.28
N LEU A 1220 17.54 -10.07 -89.37
CA LEU A 1220 17.73 -9.06 -90.42
C LEU A 1220 17.64 -9.68 -91.81
N LYS A 1221 18.27 -10.85 -92.00
CA LYS A 1221 18.22 -11.60 -93.25
C LYS A 1221 16.81 -12.08 -93.60
N ALA A 1222 16.01 -12.50 -92.62
CA ALA A 1222 14.64 -12.92 -92.85
C ALA A 1222 13.75 -11.74 -93.29
N GLN A 1223 13.96 -10.54 -92.71
CA GLN A 1223 13.17 -9.35 -93.01
C GLN A 1223 13.52 -8.74 -94.38
N VAL A 1224 14.81 -8.61 -94.69
CA VAL A 1224 15.27 -8.14 -96.02
C VAL A 1224 14.80 -9.06 -97.13
N ARG A 1225 14.87 -10.38 -96.93
CA ARG A 1225 14.41 -11.35 -97.93
C ARG A 1225 12.92 -11.24 -98.22
N ARG A 1226 12.10 -10.94 -97.21
CA ARG A 1226 10.65 -10.74 -97.33
C ARG A 1226 10.28 -9.55 -98.22
N LEU A 1227 11.05 -8.47 -98.14
CA LEU A 1227 10.83 -7.25 -98.96
C LEU A 1227 11.38 -7.41 -100.38
N LEU A 1228 12.51 -8.10 -100.54
CA LEU A 1228 13.05 -8.42 -101.86
C LEU A 1228 12.15 -9.41 -102.63
N ASP A 1229 11.54 -10.38 -101.96
CA ASP A 1229 10.56 -11.29 -102.58
C ASP A 1229 9.27 -10.57 -103.01
N ALA A 1230 9.01 -9.35 -102.50
CA ALA A 1230 7.89 -8.50 -102.88
C ALA A 1230 8.20 -7.51 -104.02
N GLY A 1231 9.41 -7.55 -104.59
CA GLY A 1231 9.82 -6.71 -105.73
C GLY A 1231 10.16 -5.26 -105.37
N VAL A 1232 10.44 -4.97 -104.10
CA VAL A 1232 10.80 -3.64 -103.60
C VAL A 1232 12.32 -3.53 -103.46
N ASN A 1233 12.92 -2.42 -103.90
CA ASN A 1233 14.35 -2.17 -103.72
C ASN A 1233 14.62 -1.73 -102.28
N VAL A 1234 15.44 -2.49 -101.55
CA VAL A 1234 15.68 -2.28 -100.12
C VAL A 1234 17.01 -1.57 -99.88
N ILE A 1235 16.99 -0.46 -99.13
CA ILE A 1235 18.20 0.21 -98.64
C ILE A 1235 18.29 0.04 -97.12
N LEU A 1236 19.43 -0.46 -96.63
CA LEU A 1236 19.70 -0.60 -95.20
C LEU A 1236 20.32 0.70 -94.66
N GLU A 1237 19.72 1.28 -93.63
CA GLU A 1237 20.18 2.51 -92.94
C GLU A 1237 20.69 2.25 -91.52
#